data_AF-A0A9P9HBL5-F1
#
_entry.id   AF-A0A9P9HBL5-F1
#
_cell.length_a   1.000
_cell.length_b   1.000
_cell.length_c   1.000
_cell.angle_alpha   90.00
_cell.angle_beta   90.00
_cell.angle_gamma   90.00
#
_symmetry.space_group_name_H-M   'P 1'
#
loop_
_entity.id
_entity.type
_entity.pdbx_description
1 polymer ?
#
loop_
_entity_poly.entity_id
_entity_poly.type
_entity_poly.pdbx_seq_one_letter_code
_entity_poly.pdbx_strand_id
1 'polypeptide(L)'
;MEPIAIPKTQRALIGTERDTLELTDTAPVPTPGKGWVLVRNVAVGLNPIDTKLTSGYTVHGAIGGFDCAGKVIALGPDSSDSPLKIGDEVGIMVLGMNRSMPDVGAYSQYTLAQEDFILRKPPGYSLADMASLGTVFMAAGLAMRRLELPGTPLQPSPTPHYVLVYGGGTATGTIFCQLTRLAGLLPIAVCSPNSYELAKKSQAVECFDYRDPDASVDAIKRLTKNGLKYAFDCIGSVDSARFCFRAIGRMGGHYETVHVPHEAITRTRKTVKSGFTYGLEMAGLDIDMPPPHGRPGNPELRKFGVDLARMLEGLLRDGKIVPHPVQRFNMMFLKRNKPPNEDEHHVVHDARATAEEEAAIDYPHGMKLALIMTSAYLSMFLVALDRLIVSTAIPKITDEFRAVADVGWYASAYFMTTCAFQLMFGRLYTFFSVKIIFLISILIFEVGSAVCGAAPSSTALIVGRAIAGVGSAGIYAGAVIVTVYCIPLEKRTPYQAVVAAIFGVTSVLGPLLGGAFTDSSATWRWCFYINLPIGAVAAALLAFLLQVPDRATARLPLKEKLLRLDGPGCVMLLGGIISLLTALRWGGTKYPWSNGRIIALFVVTGVCLIAFVAIQILFPNHATVPPHIFTQRSIAASSFSMFCTGATMMTTLYYLPIWFQAIKGVSAVQSGIRLLPTVVAQVIASFVSAGGVQIIGQYMPFMLVGNAIMCVGTGLLTLLKVHTSSGEWIGYQIPYGFGLGITLQIPLVASQTVLPLEDVPTGTSVLIFCQLLGGAIFVSVGQNLFTNELVRRISVIPGVDVFNLQQEGATRILDGLSESTKRLVLVAYNSSLRQAFLCGLILSCIGYLGAVCMEWRSIKQNKPKEETPGTESTETKETAGEPVAENANTNGNSRA
;
A
#
# COMPACT_ATOMS: atom_id res chain seq x y z
N MET A 1 -56.88 -14.85 3.30
CA MET A 1 -55.69 -14.01 3.56
C MET A 1 -56.07 -12.59 3.15
N GLU A 2 -55.89 -11.61 4.03
CA GLU A 2 -56.03 -10.21 3.64
C GLU A 2 -55.05 -9.88 2.49
N PRO A 3 -55.45 -9.06 1.51
CA PRO A 3 -54.54 -8.65 0.45
C PRO A 3 -53.38 -7.87 1.06
N ILE A 4 -52.16 -8.41 0.94
CA ILE A 4 -50.94 -7.73 1.37
C ILE A 4 -50.83 -6.46 0.51
N ALA A 5 -50.95 -5.29 1.12
CA ALA A 5 -50.74 -4.02 0.43
C ALA A 5 -49.28 -3.94 -0.04
N ILE A 6 -49.07 -4.08 -1.36
CA ILE A 6 -47.73 -3.97 -1.96
C ILE A 6 -47.42 -2.46 -2.12
N PRO A 7 -46.31 -1.97 -1.55
CA PRO A 7 -45.95 -0.56 -1.67
C PRO A 7 -45.52 -0.24 -3.10
N LYS A 8 -45.65 1.02 -3.51
CA LYS A 8 -45.19 1.47 -4.85
C LYS A 8 -43.67 1.60 -4.94
N THR A 9 -43.01 1.90 -3.82
CA THR A 9 -41.57 2.04 -3.69
C THR A 9 -41.03 1.17 -2.57
N GLN A 10 -39.72 0.94 -2.58
CA GLN A 10 -39.00 0.09 -1.65
C GLN A 10 -37.60 0.61 -1.37
N ARG A 11 -37.06 0.15 -0.25
CA ARG A 11 -35.64 0.28 0.08
C ARG A 11 -34.82 -0.71 -0.74
N ALA A 12 -33.80 -0.22 -1.42
CA ALA A 12 -32.89 -1.05 -2.22
C ALA A 12 -31.48 -0.44 -2.32
N LEU A 13 -30.49 -1.27 -2.64
CA LEU A 13 -29.16 -0.82 -3.07
C LEU A 13 -29.14 -0.73 -4.59
N ILE A 14 -28.93 0.47 -5.13
CA ILE A 14 -28.90 0.76 -6.56
C ILE A 14 -27.52 1.19 -7.03
N GLY A 15 -27.18 0.90 -8.28
CA GLY A 15 -25.95 1.36 -8.91
C GLY A 15 -25.89 2.87 -9.11
N THR A 16 -24.71 3.46 -8.92
CA THR A 16 -24.43 4.88 -9.19
C THR A 16 -23.57 5.05 -10.44
N GLU A 17 -23.44 6.29 -10.93
CA GLU A 17 -22.53 6.63 -12.05
C GLU A 17 -21.04 6.47 -11.70
N ARG A 18 -20.73 6.36 -10.40
CA ARG A 18 -19.36 6.20 -9.89
C ARG A 18 -18.98 4.74 -9.68
N ASP A 19 -19.77 3.81 -10.23
CA ASP A 19 -19.46 2.39 -10.17
C ASP A 19 -19.48 1.87 -8.72
N THR A 20 -20.48 2.32 -7.95
CA THR A 20 -20.73 1.92 -6.56
C THR A 20 -22.21 1.64 -6.33
N LEU A 21 -22.56 0.98 -5.22
CA LEU A 21 -23.94 0.83 -4.78
C LEU A 21 -24.29 1.88 -3.72
N GLU A 22 -25.49 2.46 -3.83
CA GLU A 22 -26.05 3.42 -2.88
C GLU A 22 -27.41 2.97 -2.39
N LEU A 23 -27.71 3.25 -1.12
CA LEU A 23 -29.01 2.96 -0.53
C LEU A 23 -30.03 4.01 -0.95
N THR A 24 -31.17 3.57 -1.49
CA THR A 24 -32.32 4.42 -1.79
C THR A 24 -33.57 3.87 -1.11
N ASP A 25 -34.45 4.77 -0.68
CA ASP A 25 -35.80 4.45 -0.16
C ASP A 25 -36.90 4.56 -1.22
N THR A 26 -36.52 4.91 -2.46
CA THR A 26 -37.46 5.30 -3.53
C THR A 26 -37.42 4.38 -4.75
N ALA A 27 -36.70 3.24 -4.68
CA ALA A 27 -36.67 2.29 -5.79
C ALA A 27 -38.08 1.74 -6.06
N PRO A 28 -38.49 1.56 -7.33
CA PRO A 28 -39.82 1.03 -7.64
C PRO A 28 -39.94 -0.42 -7.19
N VAL A 29 -41.15 -0.83 -6.78
CA VAL A 29 -41.48 -2.24 -6.59
C VAL A 29 -41.96 -2.83 -7.92
N PRO A 30 -41.29 -3.86 -8.46
CA PRO A 30 -41.69 -4.46 -9.73
C PRO A 30 -43.03 -5.18 -9.63
N THR A 31 -43.80 -5.18 -10.71
CA THR A 31 -45.07 -5.93 -10.81
C THR A 31 -44.83 -7.25 -11.54
N PRO A 32 -45.25 -8.41 -11.00
CA PRO A 32 -45.00 -9.69 -11.64
C PRO A 32 -45.81 -9.87 -12.93
N GLY A 33 -45.12 -10.12 -14.04
CA GLY A 33 -45.69 -10.58 -15.30
C GLY A 33 -45.90 -12.10 -15.34
N LYS A 34 -46.46 -12.62 -16.44
CA LYS A 34 -46.70 -14.07 -16.61
C LYS A 34 -45.41 -14.88 -16.43
N GLY A 35 -45.45 -15.91 -15.57
CA GLY A 35 -44.28 -16.76 -15.27
C GLY A 35 -43.26 -16.12 -14.29
N TRP A 36 -43.60 -14.98 -13.70
CA TRP A 36 -42.81 -14.31 -12.67
C TRP A 36 -43.61 -14.19 -11.37
N VAL A 37 -42.90 -14.14 -10.26
CA VAL A 37 -43.48 -13.95 -8.93
C VAL A 37 -42.74 -12.85 -8.19
N LEU A 38 -43.44 -12.20 -7.27
CA LEU A 38 -42.88 -11.20 -6.38
C LEU A 38 -42.63 -11.81 -5.01
N VAL A 39 -41.38 -11.72 -4.55
CA VAL A 39 -40.93 -12.26 -3.27
C VAL A 39 -40.54 -11.11 -2.36
N ARG A 40 -41.07 -11.11 -1.12
CA ARG A 40 -40.58 -10.23 -0.06
C ARG A 40 -39.34 -10.85 0.56
N ASN A 41 -38.20 -10.18 0.41
CA ASN A 41 -36.92 -10.68 0.88
C ASN A 41 -36.84 -10.65 2.41
N VAL A 42 -36.26 -11.71 2.97
CA VAL A 42 -36.04 -11.88 4.41
C VAL A 42 -34.55 -12.13 4.68
N ALA A 43 -33.87 -12.83 3.78
CA ALA A 43 -32.43 -13.06 3.81
C ALA A 43 -31.82 -12.78 2.43
N VAL A 44 -30.61 -12.24 2.41
CA VAL A 44 -29.83 -12.03 1.19
C VAL A 44 -28.49 -12.74 1.33
N GLY A 45 -28.03 -13.37 0.25
CA GLY A 45 -26.71 -13.96 0.16
C GLY A 45 -25.69 -12.89 -0.26
N LEU A 46 -24.56 -12.83 0.44
CA LEU A 46 -23.41 -12.03 0.00
C LEU A 46 -22.42 -12.97 -0.68
N ASN A 47 -22.43 -12.98 -2.01
CA ASN A 47 -21.57 -13.81 -2.81
C ASN A 47 -20.35 -13.02 -3.32
N PRO A 48 -19.24 -13.70 -3.64
CA PRO A 48 -18.11 -13.06 -4.29
C PRO A 48 -18.47 -12.35 -5.60
N ILE A 49 -19.51 -12.80 -6.32
CA ILE A 49 -19.96 -12.14 -7.56
C ILE A 49 -20.58 -10.76 -7.28
N ASP A 50 -21.19 -10.55 -6.11
CA ASP A 50 -21.80 -9.27 -5.72
C ASP A 50 -20.75 -8.17 -5.53
N THR A 51 -19.53 -8.52 -5.09
CA THR A 51 -18.42 -7.58 -4.94
C THR A 51 -17.56 -7.49 -6.20
N LYS A 52 -17.35 -8.60 -6.92
CA LYS A 52 -16.52 -8.64 -8.14
C LYS A 52 -17.11 -7.83 -9.30
N LEU A 53 -18.43 -7.71 -9.38
CA LEU A 53 -19.12 -6.94 -10.43
C LEU A 53 -19.44 -5.50 -9.98
N THR A 54 -18.68 -4.94 -9.03
CA THR A 54 -18.78 -3.52 -8.65
C THR A 54 -17.76 -2.63 -9.35
N SER A 55 -16.74 -3.19 -10.03
CA SER A 55 -15.77 -2.41 -10.82
C SER A 55 -15.94 -2.64 -12.32
N GLY A 56 -16.64 -1.73 -12.99
CA GLY A 56 -16.87 -1.63 -14.42
C GLY A 56 -18.20 -2.21 -14.87
N TYR A 57 -18.99 -2.77 -13.94
CA TYR A 57 -20.22 -3.52 -14.21
C TYR A 57 -21.45 -2.94 -13.53
N THR A 58 -21.27 -1.85 -12.78
CA THR A 58 -22.38 -1.20 -12.07
C THR A 58 -23.24 -0.43 -13.07
N VAL A 59 -24.51 -0.81 -13.19
CA VAL A 59 -25.48 -0.09 -14.01
C VAL A 59 -26.21 0.95 -13.17
N HIS A 60 -26.14 2.21 -13.58
CA HIS A 60 -26.81 3.32 -12.90
C HIS A 60 -28.31 3.08 -12.75
N GLY A 61 -28.82 3.19 -11.52
CA GLY A 61 -30.21 2.97 -11.16
C GLY A 61 -30.66 1.51 -11.06
N ALA A 62 -29.82 0.55 -11.45
CA ALA A 62 -30.15 -0.87 -11.36
C ALA A 62 -29.91 -1.42 -9.95
N ILE A 63 -30.77 -2.32 -9.48
CA ILE A 63 -30.67 -2.94 -8.15
C ILE A 63 -29.57 -4.02 -8.13
N GLY A 64 -28.74 -4.00 -7.09
CA GLY A 64 -27.67 -4.98 -6.88
C GLY A 64 -28.12 -6.30 -6.25
N GLY A 65 -27.22 -7.28 -6.20
CA GLY A 65 -27.44 -8.54 -5.50
C GLY A 65 -27.96 -9.67 -6.40
N PHE A 66 -27.40 -10.88 -6.24
CA PHE A 66 -27.84 -12.07 -7.01
C PHE A 66 -28.70 -13.06 -6.23
N ASP A 67 -28.39 -13.35 -4.96
CA ASP A 67 -29.07 -14.40 -4.20
C ASP A 67 -29.87 -13.85 -3.02
N CYS A 68 -31.11 -14.33 -2.86
CA CYS A 68 -31.91 -14.03 -1.69
C CYS A 68 -32.93 -15.13 -1.38
N ALA A 69 -33.60 -15.01 -0.25
CA ALA A 69 -34.69 -15.88 0.15
C ALA A 69 -35.75 -15.08 0.90
N GLY A 70 -37.00 -15.51 0.76
CA GLY A 70 -38.13 -14.73 1.25
C GLY A 70 -39.45 -15.45 1.15
N LYS A 71 -40.53 -14.65 1.19
CA LYS A 71 -41.92 -15.14 1.08
C LYS A 71 -42.55 -14.66 -0.21
N VAL A 72 -43.22 -15.56 -0.93
CA VAL A 72 -44.02 -15.20 -2.11
C VAL A 72 -45.20 -14.34 -1.66
N ILE A 73 -45.36 -13.14 -2.25
CA ILE A 73 -46.45 -12.21 -1.91
C ILE A 73 -47.40 -11.92 -3.07
N ALA A 74 -46.96 -12.12 -4.31
CA ALA A 74 -47.80 -12.03 -5.49
C ALA A 74 -47.30 -12.96 -6.60
N LEU A 75 -48.25 -13.48 -7.38
CA LEU A 75 -47.99 -14.26 -8.58
C LEU A 75 -48.38 -13.40 -9.80
N GLY A 76 -47.72 -13.63 -10.93
CA GLY A 76 -48.10 -12.99 -12.19
C GLY A 76 -49.49 -13.40 -12.68
N PRO A 77 -50.03 -12.69 -13.69
CA PRO A 77 -51.29 -13.06 -14.33
C PRO A 77 -51.25 -14.48 -14.92
N ASP A 78 -52.40 -15.16 -14.93
CA ASP A 78 -52.59 -16.55 -15.38
C ASP A 78 -51.83 -17.63 -14.58
N SER A 79 -51.58 -17.42 -13.29
CA SER A 79 -50.85 -18.35 -12.42
C SER A 79 -51.70 -19.51 -11.85
N SER A 80 -52.82 -19.88 -12.49
CA SER A 80 -53.71 -20.95 -11.97
C SER A 80 -53.04 -22.32 -11.88
N ASP A 81 -52.04 -22.55 -12.74
CA ASP A 81 -51.27 -23.80 -12.81
C ASP A 81 -49.90 -23.69 -12.11
N SER A 82 -49.59 -22.55 -11.48
CA SER A 82 -48.28 -22.36 -10.81
C SER A 82 -48.16 -23.29 -9.60
N PRO A 83 -47.01 -23.99 -9.42
CA PRO A 83 -46.78 -24.84 -8.26
C PRO A 83 -46.50 -24.04 -6.96
N LEU A 84 -46.44 -22.71 -7.05
CA LEU A 84 -46.18 -21.78 -5.95
C LEU A 84 -47.47 -21.13 -5.44
N LYS A 85 -47.54 -20.89 -4.14
CA LYS A 85 -48.65 -20.19 -3.48
C LYS A 85 -48.16 -18.95 -2.74
N ILE A 86 -49.04 -17.96 -2.61
CA ILE A 86 -48.79 -16.80 -1.74
C ILE A 86 -48.55 -17.31 -0.32
N GLY A 87 -47.44 -16.88 0.28
CA GLY A 87 -46.97 -17.29 1.60
C GLY A 87 -45.84 -18.33 1.58
N ASP A 88 -45.56 -18.98 0.44
CA ASP A 88 -44.49 -19.96 0.33
C ASP A 88 -43.12 -19.32 0.64
N GLU A 89 -42.32 -20.01 1.44
CA GLU A 89 -40.94 -19.64 1.74
C GLU A 89 -39.99 -20.23 0.69
N VAL A 90 -39.20 -19.38 0.06
CA VAL A 90 -38.44 -19.74 -1.14
C VAL A 90 -37.04 -19.14 -1.14
N GLY A 91 -36.10 -19.84 -1.79
CA GLY A 91 -34.80 -19.32 -2.20
C GLY A 91 -34.83 -18.95 -3.68
N ILE A 92 -34.18 -17.84 -4.03
CA ILE A 92 -34.20 -17.26 -5.37
C ILE A 92 -32.80 -16.83 -5.82
N MET A 93 -32.55 -17.03 -7.10
CA MET A 93 -31.42 -16.47 -7.83
C MET A 93 -31.97 -15.47 -8.85
N VAL A 94 -31.42 -14.27 -8.87
CA VAL A 94 -31.78 -13.22 -9.81
C VAL A 94 -30.54 -12.60 -10.44
N LEU A 95 -30.73 -11.94 -11.57
CA LEU A 95 -29.65 -11.28 -12.30
C LEU A 95 -29.61 -9.79 -11.92
N GLY A 96 -28.99 -9.50 -10.78
CA GLY A 96 -28.76 -8.12 -10.33
C GLY A 96 -27.87 -7.33 -11.28
N MET A 97 -27.99 -6.00 -11.25
CA MET A 97 -27.21 -5.06 -12.05
C MET A 97 -27.34 -5.23 -13.58
N ASN A 98 -28.41 -5.88 -14.05
CA ASN A 98 -28.66 -6.05 -15.48
C ASN A 98 -29.36 -4.81 -16.08
N ARG A 99 -28.80 -4.22 -17.14
CA ARG A 99 -29.38 -3.02 -17.74
C ARG A 99 -30.75 -3.26 -18.36
N SER A 100 -31.02 -4.47 -18.86
CA SER A 100 -32.33 -4.82 -19.43
C SER A 100 -33.42 -5.06 -18.37
N MET A 101 -33.06 -5.22 -17.10
CA MET A 101 -33.98 -5.42 -15.97
C MET A 101 -33.48 -4.70 -14.72
N PRO A 102 -33.48 -3.35 -14.71
CA PRO A 102 -32.85 -2.57 -13.65
C PRO A 102 -33.58 -2.68 -12.30
N ASP A 103 -34.85 -3.08 -12.30
CA ASP A 103 -35.69 -3.27 -11.12
C ASP A 103 -35.57 -4.67 -10.50
N VAL A 104 -34.70 -5.53 -11.04
CA VAL A 104 -34.49 -6.90 -10.57
C VAL A 104 -33.12 -7.01 -9.88
N GLY A 105 -33.13 -7.19 -8.56
CA GLY A 105 -31.92 -7.47 -7.78
C GLY A 105 -32.24 -7.91 -6.35
N ALA A 106 -31.33 -8.70 -5.76
CA ALA A 106 -31.52 -9.31 -4.44
C ALA A 106 -31.40 -8.29 -3.28
N TYR A 107 -30.69 -7.19 -3.46
CA TYR A 107 -30.51 -6.14 -2.46
C TYR A 107 -31.67 -5.14 -2.47
N SER A 108 -32.88 -5.68 -2.38
CA SER A 108 -34.13 -4.94 -2.31
C SER A 108 -35.08 -5.60 -1.29
N GLN A 109 -36.15 -4.90 -0.91
CA GLN A 109 -37.16 -5.48 -0.01
C GLN A 109 -38.08 -6.47 -0.74
N TYR A 110 -38.28 -6.27 -2.04
CA TYR A 110 -39.16 -7.02 -2.91
C TYR A 110 -38.45 -7.30 -4.23
N THR A 111 -38.15 -8.57 -4.48
CA THR A 111 -37.46 -9.03 -5.68
C THR A 111 -38.42 -9.79 -6.59
N LEU A 112 -38.33 -9.48 -7.89
CA LEU A 112 -39.00 -10.25 -8.93
C LEU A 112 -38.15 -11.46 -9.33
N ALA A 113 -38.75 -12.64 -9.39
CA ALA A 113 -38.06 -13.89 -9.74
C ALA A 113 -38.88 -14.75 -10.72
N GLN A 114 -38.20 -15.50 -11.58
CA GLN A 114 -38.84 -16.41 -12.54
C GLN A 114 -39.29 -17.69 -11.84
N GLU A 115 -40.56 -18.10 -11.99
CA GLU A 115 -41.11 -19.21 -11.21
C GLU A 115 -40.34 -20.52 -11.38
N ASP A 116 -39.83 -20.76 -12.60
CA ASP A 116 -39.14 -22.00 -12.99
C ASP A 116 -37.81 -22.23 -12.23
N PHE A 117 -37.23 -21.18 -11.64
CA PHE A 117 -35.92 -21.21 -10.98
C PHE A 117 -36.01 -21.08 -9.45
N ILE A 118 -37.22 -21.09 -8.91
CA ILE A 118 -37.45 -20.91 -7.49
C ILE A 118 -37.29 -22.23 -6.74
N LEU A 119 -36.50 -22.20 -5.68
CA LEU A 119 -36.33 -23.35 -4.78
C LEU A 119 -37.27 -23.19 -3.59
N ARG A 120 -38.31 -24.03 -3.50
CA ARG A 120 -39.17 -24.07 -2.30
C ARG A 120 -38.36 -24.56 -1.12
N LYS A 121 -38.49 -23.87 0.02
CA LYS A 121 -37.77 -24.20 1.25
C LYS A 121 -38.31 -25.50 1.86
N PRO A 122 -37.52 -26.58 1.96
CA PRO A 122 -37.97 -27.79 2.63
C PRO A 122 -38.07 -27.59 4.15
N PRO A 123 -38.84 -28.44 4.87
CA PRO A 123 -38.82 -28.49 6.32
C PRO A 123 -37.39 -28.73 6.85
N GLY A 124 -36.99 -28.00 7.89
CA GLY A 124 -35.65 -28.13 8.50
C GLY A 124 -34.59 -27.16 7.97
N TYR A 125 -34.83 -26.48 6.85
CA TYR A 125 -33.95 -25.41 6.34
C TYR A 125 -34.43 -24.03 6.79
N SER A 126 -33.49 -23.14 7.07
CA SER A 126 -33.75 -21.72 7.33
C SER A 126 -33.72 -20.91 6.04
N LEU A 127 -34.35 -19.72 6.03
CA LEU A 127 -34.27 -18.80 4.89
C LEU A 127 -32.83 -18.34 4.61
N ALA A 128 -31.96 -18.29 5.63
CA ALA A 128 -30.54 -18.02 5.44
C ALA A 128 -29.85 -19.14 4.66
N ASP A 129 -30.21 -20.40 4.93
CA ASP A 129 -29.69 -21.54 4.16
C ASP A 129 -30.17 -21.46 2.71
N MET A 130 -31.43 -21.09 2.48
CA MET A 130 -31.95 -20.94 1.12
C MET A 130 -31.28 -19.80 0.34
N ALA A 131 -30.91 -18.71 1.01
CA ALA A 131 -30.24 -17.57 0.39
C ALA A 131 -28.78 -17.87 -0.03
N SER A 132 -28.18 -18.97 0.45
CA SER A 132 -26.81 -19.37 0.07
C SER A 132 -26.76 -20.33 -1.13
N LEU A 133 -27.91 -20.71 -1.68
CA LEU A 133 -28.03 -21.81 -2.64
C LEU A 133 -28.12 -21.37 -4.10
N GLY A 134 -28.71 -20.20 -4.38
CA GLY A 134 -29.12 -19.78 -5.73
C GLY A 134 -28.01 -19.89 -6.79
N THR A 135 -27.10 -18.92 -6.81
CA THR A 135 -26.03 -18.84 -7.80
C THR A 135 -25.05 -20.01 -7.67
N VAL A 136 -24.84 -20.51 -6.46
CA VAL A 136 -23.95 -21.62 -6.11
C VAL A 136 -24.35 -22.90 -6.84
N PHE A 137 -25.63 -23.28 -6.77
CA PHE A 137 -26.12 -24.49 -7.42
C PHE A 137 -26.08 -24.39 -8.94
N MET A 138 -26.46 -23.24 -9.46
CA MET A 138 -26.49 -23.01 -10.90
C MET A 138 -25.08 -23.08 -11.47
N ALA A 139 -24.09 -22.47 -10.82
CA ALA A 139 -22.70 -22.62 -11.20
C ALA A 139 -22.24 -24.09 -11.15
N ALA A 140 -22.52 -24.81 -10.05
CA ALA A 140 -22.10 -26.20 -9.91
C ALA A 140 -22.71 -27.12 -10.98
N GLY A 141 -24.02 -27.01 -11.26
CA GLY A 141 -24.69 -27.85 -12.26
C GLY A 141 -24.25 -27.54 -13.70
N LEU A 142 -24.07 -26.26 -14.05
CA LEU A 142 -23.55 -25.89 -15.37
C LEU A 142 -22.11 -26.37 -15.56
N ALA A 143 -21.27 -26.29 -14.52
CA ALA A 143 -19.91 -26.81 -14.56
C ALA A 143 -19.88 -28.32 -14.82
N MET A 144 -20.79 -29.11 -14.21
CA MET A 144 -20.88 -30.55 -14.49
C MET A 144 -21.19 -30.83 -15.97
N ARG A 145 -22.11 -30.07 -16.57
CA ARG A 145 -22.46 -30.18 -18.00
C ARG A 145 -21.27 -29.82 -18.89
N ARG A 146 -20.58 -28.71 -18.60
CA ARG A 146 -19.46 -28.20 -19.41
C ARG A 146 -18.18 -29.02 -19.28
N LEU A 147 -17.97 -29.66 -18.13
CA LEU A 147 -16.90 -30.64 -17.94
C LEU A 147 -17.18 -31.96 -18.65
N GLU A 148 -18.37 -32.15 -19.22
CA GLU A 148 -18.80 -33.39 -19.90
C GLU A 148 -18.62 -34.62 -18.98
N LEU A 149 -19.02 -34.48 -17.71
CA LEU A 149 -18.85 -35.54 -16.72
C LEU A 149 -19.63 -36.82 -17.11
N PRO A 150 -19.09 -38.03 -16.86
CA PRO A 150 -19.67 -39.30 -17.34
C PRO A 150 -20.87 -39.79 -16.51
N GLY A 151 -21.51 -38.92 -15.71
CA GLY A 151 -22.66 -39.24 -14.87
C GLY A 151 -23.36 -37.99 -14.36
N THR A 152 -24.61 -38.16 -13.94
CA THR A 152 -25.43 -37.10 -13.31
C THR A 152 -26.00 -37.59 -11.98
N PRO A 153 -26.45 -36.71 -11.07
CA PRO A 153 -27.03 -37.13 -9.80
C PRO A 153 -28.23 -38.10 -9.92
N LEU A 154 -28.96 -38.05 -11.04
CA LEU A 154 -30.08 -38.95 -11.32
C LEU A 154 -29.67 -40.21 -12.11
N GLN A 155 -28.54 -40.17 -12.81
CA GLN A 155 -27.98 -41.28 -13.58
C GLN A 155 -26.49 -41.41 -13.27
N PRO A 156 -26.12 -42.06 -12.15
CA PRO A 156 -24.74 -42.16 -11.70
C PRO A 156 -23.87 -42.92 -12.70
N SER A 157 -22.61 -42.49 -12.85
CA SER A 157 -21.62 -43.17 -13.68
C SER A 157 -21.35 -44.58 -13.13
N PRO A 158 -21.33 -45.63 -13.98
CA PRO A 158 -20.94 -46.97 -13.55
C PRO A 158 -19.44 -47.08 -13.28
N THR A 159 -18.63 -46.14 -13.77
CA THR A 159 -17.18 -46.11 -13.57
C THR A 159 -16.76 -44.88 -12.76
N PRO A 160 -16.15 -45.06 -11.58
CA PRO A 160 -15.74 -43.95 -10.74
C PRO A 160 -14.55 -43.21 -11.36
N HIS A 161 -14.71 -41.91 -11.59
CA HIS A 161 -13.65 -41.03 -12.05
C HIS A 161 -13.32 -39.99 -10.98
N TYR A 162 -12.04 -39.67 -10.80
CA TYR A 162 -11.63 -38.55 -9.98
C TYR A 162 -11.97 -37.22 -10.64
N VAL A 163 -12.54 -36.31 -9.86
CA VAL A 163 -12.83 -34.94 -10.27
C VAL A 163 -12.16 -34.01 -9.28
N LEU A 164 -11.26 -33.15 -9.75
CA LEU A 164 -10.58 -32.20 -8.89
C LEU A 164 -11.46 -30.97 -8.68
N VAL A 165 -11.62 -30.56 -7.42
CA VAL A 165 -12.40 -29.40 -7.01
C VAL A 165 -11.47 -28.42 -6.30
N TYR A 166 -10.97 -27.43 -7.05
CA TYR A 166 -10.14 -26.38 -6.48
C TYR A 166 -11.02 -25.33 -5.81
N GLY A 167 -10.77 -25.05 -4.54
CA GLY A 167 -11.68 -24.29 -3.69
C GLY A 167 -12.76 -25.16 -3.05
N GLY A 168 -12.46 -26.41 -2.71
CA GLY A 168 -13.44 -27.36 -2.14
C GLY A 168 -14.06 -26.94 -0.80
N GLY A 169 -13.50 -25.94 -0.11
CA GLY A 169 -14.06 -25.34 1.09
C GLY A 169 -15.02 -24.16 0.84
N THR A 170 -15.23 -23.76 -0.42
CA THR A 170 -16.18 -22.69 -0.80
C THR A 170 -17.60 -23.23 -0.95
N ALA A 171 -18.62 -22.38 -0.93
CA ALA A 171 -20.01 -22.79 -1.15
C ALA A 171 -20.17 -23.60 -2.46
N THR A 172 -19.66 -23.07 -3.58
CA THR A 172 -19.66 -23.75 -4.88
C THR A 172 -18.90 -25.07 -4.84
N GLY A 173 -17.72 -25.10 -4.21
CA GLY A 173 -16.93 -26.32 -4.07
C GLY A 173 -17.65 -27.40 -3.28
N THR A 174 -18.25 -27.05 -2.13
CA THR A 174 -18.98 -28.01 -1.27
C THR A 174 -20.20 -28.59 -1.95
N ILE A 175 -20.95 -27.79 -2.70
CA ILE A 175 -22.09 -28.27 -3.48
C ILE A 175 -21.63 -29.16 -4.64
N PHE A 176 -20.58 -28.76 -5.35
CA PHE A 176 -20.07 -29.53 -6.48
C PHE A 176 -19.53 -30.89 -6.05
N CYS A 177 -18.86 -30.99 -4.90
CA CYS A 177 -18.46 -32.28 -4.32
C CYS A 177 -19.67 -33.19 -4.05
N GLN A 178 -20.76 -32.66 -3.49
CA GLN A 178 -21.97 -33.46 -3.23
C GLN A 178 -22.62 -33.94 -4.53
N LEU A 179 -22.77 -33.07 -5.53
CA LEU A 179 -23.39 -33.42 -6.81
C LEU A 179 -22.56 -34.44 -7.60
N THR A 180 -21.23 -34.27 -7.64
CA THR A 180 -20.35 -35.23 -8.30
C THR A 180 -20.31 -36.58 -7.58
N ARG A 181 -20.44 -36.60 -6.25
CA ARG A 181 -20.58 -37.84 -5.49
C ARG A 181 -21.87 -38.58 -5.86
N LEU A 182 -23.00 -37.88 -5.91
CA LEU A 182 -24.28 -38.45 -6.35
C LEU A 182 -24.21 -38.95 -7.79
N ALA A 183 -23.41 -38.31 -8.64
CA ALA A 183 -23.15 -38.74 -10.01
C ALA A 183 -22.21 -39.97 -10.12
N GLY A 184 -21.87 -40.63 -9.02
CA GLY A 184 -21.00 -41.82 -9.03
C GLY A 184 -19.50 -41.51 -9.20
N LEU A 185 -19.10 -40.26 -8.97
CA LEU A 185 -17.70 -39.81 -9.14
C LEU A 185 -16.98 -39.65 -7.80
N LEU A 186 -15.67 -39.42 -7.87
CA LEU A 186 -14.77 -39.30 -6.72
C LEU A 186 -14.22 -37.86 -6.65
N PRO A 187 -14.93 -36.92 -6.01
CA PRO A 187 -14.43 -35.55 -5.87
C PRO A 187 -13.24 -35.51 -4.93
N ILE A 188 -12.14 -34.91 -5.37
CA ILE A 188 -10.97 -34.59 -4.53
C ILE A 188 -10.87 -33.07 -4.37
N ALA A 189 -10.73 -32.60 -3.14
CA ALA A 189 -10.79 -31.19 -2.83
C ALA A 189 -9.39 -30.59 -2.66
N VAL A 190 -9.18 -29.40 -3.20
CA VAL A 190 -7.99 -28.58 -2.91
C VAL A 190 -8.48 -27.36 -2.13
N CYS A 191 -8.08 -27.24 -0.86
CA CYS A 191 -8.53 -26.18 0.04
C CYS A 191 -7.57 -26.02 1.23
N SER A 192 -7.86 -25.07 2.13
CA SER A 192 -7.07 -24.93 3.37
C SER A 192 -7.29 -26.16 4.24
N PRO A 193 -6.28 -26.65 4.98
CA PRO A 193 -6.45 -27.73 5.96
C PRO A 193 -7.56 -27.48 6.98
N ASN A 194 -7.82 -26.22 7.34
CA ASN A 194 -8.93 -25.86 8.22
C ASN A 194 -10.31 -26.20 7.62
N SER A 195 -10.39 -26.35 6.30
CA SER A 195 -11.61 -26.69 5.56
C SER A 195 -11.70 -28.16 5.17
N TYR A 196 -10.73 -29.01 5.53
CA TYR A 196 -10.73 -30.42 5.14
C TYR A 196 -11.93 -31.18 5.69
N GLU A 197 -12.25 -30.96 6.97
CA GLU A 197 -13.43 -31.57 7.60
C GLU A 197 -14.71 -31.17 6.87
N LEU A 198 -14.84 -29.89 6.49
CA LEU A 198 -15.99 -29.42 5.74
C LEU A 198 -16.06 -30.04 4.34
N ALA A 199 -14.95 -30.09 3.62
CA ALA A 199 -14.88 -30.68 2.28
C ALA A 199 -15.22 -32.18 2.32
N LYS A 200 -14.70 -32.92 3.31
CA LYS A 200 -15.00 -34.34 3.53
C LYS A 200 -16.46 -34.59 3.90
N LYS A 201 -17.03 -33.78 4.81
CA LYS A 201 -18.47 -33.80 5.10
C LYS A 201 -19.31 -33.51 3.85
N SER A 202 -18.78 -32.66 2.97
CA SER A 202 -19.35 -32.35 1.65
C SER A 202 -19.00 -33.38 0.57
N GLN A 203 -18.65 -34.61 0.97
CA GLN A 203 -18.41 -35.77 0.10
C GLN A 203 -17.07 -35.80 -0.66
N ALA A 204 -16.11 -34.91 -0.37
CA ALA A 204 -14.75 -35.05 -0.90
C ALA A 204 -14.09 -36.32 -0.36
N VAL A 205 -13.54 -37.15 -1.26
CA VAL A 205 -12.91 -38.42 -0.89
C VAL A 205 -11.48 -38.25 -0.38
N GLU A 206 -10.82 -37.15 -0.77
CA GLU A 206 -9.50 -36.77 -0.29
C GLU A 206 -9.32 -35.24 -0.39
N CYS A 207 -8.44 -34.67 0.43
CA CYS A 207 -8.18 -33.23 0.49
C CYS A 207 -6.69 -32.91 0.37
N PHE A 208 -6.36 -31.81 -0.30
CA PHE A 208 -4.99 -31.35 -0.58
C PHE A 208 -4.81 -29.87 -0.27
N ASP A 209 -3.62 -29.49 0.19
CA ASP A 209 -3.32 -28.13 0.65
C ASP A 209 -2.83 -27.30 -0.53
N TYR A 210 -3.54 -26.22 -0.87
CA TYR A 210 -3.11 -25.34 -1.94
C TYR A 210 -1.83 -24.55 -1.60
N ARG A 211 -1.47 -24.44 -0.31
CA ARG A 211 -0.29 -23.69 0.16
C ARG A 211 1.02 -24.43 -0.11
N ASP A 212 0.95 -25.74 -0.34
CA ASP A 212 2.05 -26.56 -0.86
C ASP A 212 1.65 -27.18 -2.21
N PRO A 213 1.67 -26.38 -3.29
CA PRO A 213 1.09 -26.79 -4.56
C PRO A 213 1.87 -27.94 -5.21
N ASP A 214 3.17 -28.04 -4.97
CA ASP A 214 4.03 -29.06 -5.58
C ASP A 214 3.76 -30.43 -4.93
N ALA A 215 3.81 -30.51 -3.60
CA ALA A 215 3.53 -31.75 -2.89
C ALA A 215 2.10 -32.25 -3.15
N SER A 216 1.13 -31.32 -3.18
CA SER A 216 -0.27 -31.63 -3.47
C SER A 216 -0.47 -32.14 -4.90
N VAL A 217 0.12 -31.51 -5.92
CA VAL A 217 0.05 -32.00 -7.31
C VAL A 217 0.66 -33.39 -7.43
N ASP A 218 1.80 -33.64 -6.79
CA ASP A 218 2.46 -34.95 -6.83
C ASP A 218 1.65 -36.02 -6.10
N ALA A 219 1.00 -35.67 -4.98
CA ALA A 219 0.07 -36.56 -4.29
C ALA A 219 -1.17 -36.87 -5.14
N ILE A 220 -1.76 -35.87 -5.81
CA ILE A 220 -2.89 -36.04 -6.74
C ILE A 220 -2.50 -36.95 -7.91
N LYS A 221 -1.30 -36.76 -8.49
CA LYS A 221 -0.81 -37.63 -9.56
C LYS A 221 -0.60 -39.07 -9.09
N ARG A 222 -0.09 -39.28 -7.87
CA ARG A 222 0.02 -40.63 -7.29
C ARG A 222 -1.37 -41.26 -7.09
N LEU A 223 -2.29 -40.53 -6.46
CA LEU A 223 -3.66 -40.98 -6.20
C LEU A 223 -4.40 -41.36 -7.49
N THR A 224 -4.32 -40.50 -8.51
CA THR A 224 -5.02 -40.68 -9.79
C THR A 224 -4.25 -41.52 -10.80
N LYS A 225 -3.08 -42.08 -10.43
CA LYS A 225 -2.13 -42.73 -11.34
C LYS A 225 -1.83 -41.85 -12.57
N ASN A 226 -1.75 -40.53 -12.35
CA ASN A 226 -1.52 -39.49 -13.35
C ASN A 226 -2.60 -39.46 -14.46
N GLY A 227 -3.81 -39.92 -14.13
CA GLY A 227 -4.95 -40.06 -15.03
C GLY A 227 -6.11 -39.11 -14.73
N LEU A 228 -5.90 -38.05 -13.93
CA LEU A 228 -6.95 -37.06 -13.64
C LEU A 228 -7.42 -36.37 -14.95
N LYS A 229 -8.73 -36.44 -15.23
CA LYS A 229 -9.33 -35.89 -16.46
C LYS A 229 -10.16 -34.62 -16.25
N TYR A 230 -10.72 -34.40 -15.07
CA TYR A 230 -11.68 -33.33 -14.84
C TYR A 230 -11.22 -32.45 -13.67
N ALA A 231 -11.24 -31.13 -13.88
CA ALA A 231 -10.94 -30.15 -12.84
C ALA A 231 -11.94 -28.99 -12.90
N PHE A 232 -12.60 -28.73 -11.78
CA PHE A 232 -13.43 -27.55 -11.58
C PHE A 232 -12.73 -26.58 -10.63
N ASP A 233 -12.54 -25.35 -11.07
CA ASP A 233 -11.87 -24.30 -10.32
C ASP A 233 -12.88 -23.24 -9.85
N CYS A 234 -13.27 -23.35 -8.58
CA CYS A 234 -14.21 -22.47 -7.91
C CYS A 234 -13.58 -21.13 -7.47
N ILE A 235 -12.27 -20.93 -7.72
CA ILE A 235 -11.53 -19.71 -7.34
C ILE A 235 -11.21 -18.88 -8.58
N GLY A 236 -10.72 -19.53 -9.63
CA GLY A 236 -10.40 -18.97 -10.94
C GLY A 236 -9.31 -17.90 -10.94
N SER A 237 -8.29 -18.07 -10.09
CA SER A 237 -7.06 -17.28 -10.16
C SER A 237 -6.04 -17.93 -11.10
N VAL A 238 -4.98 -17.20 -11.43
CA VAL A 238 -3.86 -17.74 -12.23
C VAL A 238 -3.22 -18.96 -11.55
N ASP A 239 -3.06 -18.92 -10.23
CA ASP A 239 -2.44 -19.99 -9.45
C ASP A 239 -3.33 -21.22 -9.34
N SER A 240 -4.63 -21.04 -9.14
CA SER A 240 -5.57 -22.17 -9.13
C SER A 240 -5.65 -22.83 -10.50
N ALA A 241 -5.66 -22.04 -11.58
CA ALA A 241 -5.60 -22.55 -12.95
C ALA A 241 -4.30 -23.32 -13.21
N ARG A 242 -3.14 -22.75 -12.83
CA ARG A 242 -1.83 -23.40 -12.97
C ARG A 242 -1.78 -24.72 -12.20
N PHE A 243 -2.28 -24.74 -10.97
CA PHE A 243 -2.39 -25.95 -10.17
C PHE A 243 -3.22 -27.01 -10.89
N CYS A 244 -4.43 -26.66 -11.34
CA CYS A 244 -5.32 -27.60 -12.02
C CYS A 244 -4.68 -28.16 -13.28
N PHE A 245 -4.03 -27.32 -14.11
CA PHE A 245 -3.33 -27.75 -15.32
C PHE A 245 -2.15 -28.69 -15.04
N ARG A 246 -1.45 -28.48 -13.92
CA ARG A 246 -0.36 -29.35 -13.49
C ARG A 246 -0.87 -30.67 -12.92
N ALA A 247 -2.04 -30.68 -12.29
CA ALA A 247 -2.68 -31.86 -11.71
C ALA A 247 -3.33 -32.75 -12.78
N ILE A 248 -3.91 -32.16 -13.84
CA ILE A 248 -4.50 -32.92 -14.96
C ILE A 248 -3.45 -33.82 -15.61
N GLY A 249 -3.85 -35.07 -15.86
CA GLY A 249 -2.98 -36.12 -16.39
C GLY A 249 -2.36 -35.79 -17.75
N ARG A 250 -1.33 -36.53 -18.14
CA ARG A 250 -0.56 -36.27 -19.39
C ARG A 250 -1.42 -36.31 -20.66
N MET A 251 -2.45 -37.17 -20.67
CA MET A 251 -3.37 -37.35 -21.80
C MET A 251 -4.32 -36.17 -22.05
N GLY A 252 -4.33 -35.17 -21.17
CA GLY A 252 -5.26 -34.04 -21.26
C GLY A 252 -6.56 -34.29 -20.49
N GLY A 253 -7.53 -33.41 -20.67
CA GLY A 253 -8.75 -33.40 -19.88
C GLY A 253 -9.59 -32.14 -20.07
N HIS A 254 -10.54 -31.93 -19.17
CA HIS A 254 -11.44 -30.79 -19.14
C HIS A 254 -11.16 -29.96 -17.89
N TYR A 255 -11.00 -28.66 -18.08
CA TYR A 255 -10.84 -27.66 -17.04
C TYR A 255 -11.96 -26.63 -17.18
N GLU A 256 -12.72 -26.45 -16.12
CA GLU A 256 -13.77 -25.44 -16.07
C GLU A 256 -13.52 -24.53 -14.86
N THR A 257 -13.78 -23.23 -15.01
CA THR A 257 -13.59 -22.26 -13.94
C THR A 257 -14.78 -21.31 -13.84
N VAL A 258 -14.98 -20.71 -12.65
CA VAL A 258 -15.99 -19.67 -12.42
C VAL A 258 -15.54 -18.26 -12.84
N HIS A 259 -14.40 -18.14 -13.51
CA HIS A 259 -13.89 -16.89 -14.09
C HIS A 259 -13.46 -17.07 -15.54
N VAL A 260 -13.31 -15.96 -16.26
CA VAL A 260 -12.79 -16.04 -17.64
C VAL A 260 -11.40 -16.68 -17.63
N PRO A 261 -11.16 -17.74 -18.43
CA PRO A 261 -9.95 -18.52 -18.28
C PRO A 261 -8.74 -17.71 -18.72
N HIS A 262 -7.67 -17.74 -17.94
CA HIS A 262 -6.45 -17.02 -18.28
C HIS A 262 -5.78 -17.63 -19.51
N GLU A 263 -5.75 -16.89 -20.64
CA GLU A 263 -5.16 -17.37 -21.90
C GLU A 263 -3.71 -17.85 -21.75
N ALA A 264 -2.94 -17.20 -20.87
CA ALA A 264 -1.56 -17.56 -20.60
C ALA A 264 -1.42 -18.99 -20.05
N ILE A 265 -2.42 -19.50 -19.33
CA ILE A 265 -2.43 -20.86 -18.78
C ILE A 265 -3.07 -21.83 -19.78
N THR A 266 -4.21 -21.48 -20.37
CA THR A 266 -4.93 -22.38 -21.28
C THR A 266 -4.13 -22.75 -22.53
N ARG A 267 -3.25 -21.85 -23.00
CA ARG A 267 -2.34 -22.11 -24.13
C ARG A 267 -1.17 -23.05 -23.80
N THR A 268 -0.84 -23.26 -22.52
CA THR A 268 0.30 -24.11 -22.13
C THR A 268 0.08 -25.59 -22.47
N ARG A 269 -1.18 -26.05 -22.50
CA ARG A 269 -1.54 -27.44 -22.77
C ARG A 269 -2.78 -27.53 -23.64
N LYS A 270 -2.59 -27.60 -24.96
CA LYS A 270 -3.67 -27.75 -25.94
C LYS A 270 -4.53 -29.01 -25.76
N THR A 271 -4.02 -30.02 -25.07
CA THR A 271 -4.76 -31.25 -24.75
C THR A 271 -5.77 -31.08 -23.60
N VAL A 272 -5.75 -29.93 -22.91
CA VAL A 272 -6.74 -29.59 -21.88
C VAL A 272 -7.77 -28.65 -22.50
N LYS A 273 -9.01 -29.10 -22.63
CA LYS A 273 -10.14 -28.26 -23.05
C LYS A 273 -10.52 -27.34 -21.88
N SER A 274 -10.58 -26.04 -22.11
CA SER A 274 -10.88 -25.05 -21.07
C SER A 274 -12.19 -24.32 -21.36
N GLY A 275 -12.97 -24.09 -20.31
CA GLY A 275 -14.20 -23.29 -20.38
C GLY A 275 -14.42 -22.45 -19.12
N PHE A 276 -15.46 -21.61 -19.18
CA PHE A 276 -15.84 -20.68 -18.11
C PHE A 276 -17.32 -20.75 -17.79
N THR A 277 -17.64 -21.16 -16.57
CA THR A 277 -19.01 -21.30 -16.07
C THR A 277 -19.55 -19.98 -15.59
N TYR A 278 -20.65 -19.55 -16.20
CA TYR A 278 -21.45 -18.42 -15.73
C TYR A 278 -22.89 -18.90 -15.50
N GLY A 279 -23.22 -19.26 -14.26
CA GLY A 279 -24.48 -19.96 -13.94
C GLY A 279 -25.75 -19.18 -14.31
N LEU A 280 -25.66 -17.84 -14.34
CA LEU A 280 -26.77 -16.94 -14.66
C LEU A 280 -27.28 -17.08 -16.09
N GLU A 281 -26.47 -17.60 -17.02
CA GLU A 281 -26.89 -17.91 -18.39
C GLU A 281 -28.10 -18.84 -18.47
N MET A 282 -28.23 -19.71 -17.47
CA MET A 282 -29.31 -20.67 -17.42
C MET A 282 -30.67 -20.02 -17.14
N ALA A 283 -30.73 -18.76 -16.74
CA ALA A 283 -31.99 -18.02 -16.73
C ALA A 283 -32.56 -17.84 -18.15
N GLY A 284 -31.73 -17.95 -19.20
CA GLY A 284 -32.16 -17.78 -20.59
C GLY A 284 -32.57 -16.36 -20.95
N LEU A 285 -32.20 -15.39 -20.11
CA LEU A 285 -32.44 -13.96 -20.30
C LEU A 285 -31.21 -13.32 -20.94
N ASP A 286 -31.43 -12.20 -21.64
CA ASP A 286 -30.32 -11.37 -22.12
C ASP A 286 -29.55 -10.79 -20.94
N ILE A 287 -28.24 -11.04 -20.94
CA ILE A 287 -27.29 -10.51 -19.96
C ILE A 287 -26.65 -9.28 -20.61
N ASP A 288 -27.17 -8.09 -20.30
CA ASP A 288 -26.64 -6.81 -20.79
C ASP A 288 -25.60 -6.27 -19.80
N MET A 289 -24.43 -6.91 -19.82
CA MET A 289 -23.24 -6.54 -19.07
C MET A 289 -22.05 -6.33 -20.02
N PRO A 290 -21.05 -5.51 -19.65
CA PRO A 290 -19.84 -5.35 -20.46
C PRO A 290 -19.13 -6.68 -20.78
N PRO A 291 -18.44 -6.77 -21.94
CA PRO A 291 -17.58 -7.92 -22.24
C PRO A 291 -16.57 -8.15 -21.11
N PRO A 292 -16.30 -9.40 -20.72
CA PRO A 292 -16.66 -10.65 -21.38
C PRO A 292 -17.98 -11.29 -20.88
N HIS A 293 -18.78 -10.59 -20.06
CA HIS A 293 -19.92 -11.19 -19.38
C HIS A 293 -21.23 -11.12 -20.17
N GLY A 294 -21.40 -10.09 -21.00
CA GLY A 294 -22.60 -9.88 -21.80
C GLY A 294 -22.81 -10.95 -22.86
N ARG A 295 -24.04 -11.47 -22.97
CA ARG A 295 -24.43 -12.47 -23.96
C ARG A 295 -25.96 -12.57 -24.11
N PRO A 296 -26.45 -12.97 -25.29
CA PRO A 296 -27.88 -13.14 -25.52
C PRO A 296 -28.44 -14.33 -24.73
N GLY A 297 -29.74 -14.28 -24.46
CA GLY A 297 -30.49 -15.37 -23.83
C GLY A 297 -30.40 -16.65 -24.66
N ASN A 298 -30.24 -17.79 -23.97
CA ASN A 298 -30.09 -19.10 -24.58
C ASN A 298 -31.24 -20.03 -24.16
N PRO A 299 -32.20 -20.35 -25.06
CA PRO A 299 -33.33 -21.21 -24.75
C PRO A 299 -32.95 -22.64 -24.35
N GLU A 300 -31.86 -23.18 -24.90
CA GLU A 300 -31.39 -24.53 -24.58
C GLU A 300 -30.78 -24.60 -23.17
N LEU A 301 -29.99 -23.59 -22.79
CA LEU A 301 -29.50 -23.45 -21.42
C LEU A 301 -30.64 -23.14 -20.45
N ARG A 302 -31.68 -22.41 -20.88
CA ARG A 302 -32.89 -22.21 -20.08
C ARG A 302 -33.54 -23.54 -19.73
N LYS A 303 -33.83 -24.37 -20.73
CA LYS A 303 -34.43 -25.69 -20.50
C LYS A 303 -33.61 -26.52 -19.52
N PHE A 304 -32.30 -26.59 -19.74
CA PHE A 304 -31.39 -27.29 -18.83
C PHE A 304 -31.42 -26.71 -17.41
N GLY A 305 -31.46 -25.39 -17.28
CA GLY A 305 -31.58 -24.70 -16.00
C GLY A 305 -32.86 -25.07 -15.24
N VAL A 306 -34.00 -25.13 -15.93
CA VAL A 306 -35.28 -25.54 -15.32
C VAL A 306 -35.23 -27.00 -14.85
N ASP A 307 -34.69 -27.90 -15.67
CA ASP A 307 -34.53 -29.31 -15.30
C ASP A 307 -33.58 -29.48 -14.10
N LEU A 308 -32.49 -28.69 -14.07
CA LEU A 308 -31.54 -28.63 -12.96
C LEU A 308 -32.20 -28.12 -11.68
N ALA A 309 -32.96 -27.02 -11.73
CA ALA A 309 -33.65 -26.46 -10.57
C ALA A 309 -34.63 -27.47 -9.95
N ARG A 310 -35.43 -28.16 -10.77
CA ARG A 310 -36.36 -29.21 -10.32
C ARG A 310 -35.66 -30.40 -9.68
N MET A 311 -34.56 -30.86 -10.29
CA MET A 311 -33.74 -31.92 -9.71
C MET A 311 -33.20 -31.49 -8.34
N LEU A 312 -32.65 -30.28 -8.23
CA LEU A 312 -32.07 -29.76 -7.00
C LEU A 312 -33.09 -29.59 -5.89
N GLU A 313 -34.28 -29.07 -6.22
CA GLU A 313 -35.40 -29.01 -5.28
C GLU A 313 -35.75 -30.40 -4.73
N GLY A 314 -35.79 -31.41 -5.60
CA GLY A 314 -35.98 -32.81 -5.20
C GLY A 314 -34.86 -33.33 -4.28
N LEU A 315 -33.60 -33.07 -4.62
CA LEU A 315 -32.44 -33.49 -3.81
C LEU A 315 -32.42 -32.80 -2.43
N LEU A 316 -32.77 -31.52 -2.36
CA LEU A 316 -32.89 -30.77 -1.10
C LEU A 316 -34.02 -31.32 -0.23
N ARG A 317 -35.19 -31.55 -0.84
CA ARG A 317 -36.36 -32.11 -0.15
C ARG A 317 -36.08 -33.51 0.40
N ASP A 318 -35.38 -34.34 -0.36
CA ASP A 318 -35.02 -35.70 0.03
C ASP A 318 -33.81 -35.73 1.00
N GLY A 319 -33.23 -34.58 1.36
CA GLY A 319 -32.08 -34.48 2.26
C GLY A 319 -30.77 -35.07 1.70
N LYS A 320 -30.69 -35.25 0.37
CA LYS A 320 -29.53 -35.85 -0.30
C LYS A 320 -28.37 -34.87 -0.49
N ILE A 321 -28.67 -33.58 -0.42
CA ILE A 321 -27.69 -32.49 -0.43
C ILE A 321 -27.98 -31.52 0.70
N VAL A 322 -26.92 -30.96 1.26
CA VAL A 322 -26.99 -29.95 2.31
C VAL A 322 -26.35 -28.64 1.85
N PRO A 323 -26.95 -27.48 2.18
CA PRO A 323 -26.38 -26.17 1.93
C PRO A 323 -25.02 -25.99 2.62
N HIS A 324 -24.22 -25.09 2.06
CA HIS A 324 -22.99 -24.66 2.71
C HIS A 324 -23.30 -23.98 4.05
N PRO A 325 -22.50 -24.23 5.12
CA PRO A 325 -22.73 -23.57 6.41
C PRO A 325 -22.72 -22.04 6.29
N VAL A 326 -23.81 -21.40 6.72
CA VAL A 326 -23.97 -19.95 6.62
C VAL A 326 -23.49 -19.25 7.89
N GLN A 327 -22.63 -18.25 7.74
CA GLN A 327 -22.26 -17.35 8.83
C GLN A 327 -23.28 -16.20 8.90
N ARG A 328 -24.08 -16.17 9.97
CA ARG A 328 -25.08 -15.11 10.16
C ARG A 328 -24.44 -13.86 10.75
N PHE A 329 -24.49 -12.76 10.02
CA PHE A 329 -24.11 -11.45 10.55
C PHE A 329 -25.26 -10.89 11.42
N ASN A 330 -25.13 -10.95 12.74
CA ASN A 330 -26.10 -10.33 13.65
C ASN A 330 -25.85 -8.81 13.74
N MET A 331 -26.86 -8.02 13.39
CA MET A 331 -26.84 -6.54 13.39
C MET A 331 -26.49 -5.88 14.74
N MET A 332 -26.51 -6.60 15.88
CA MET A 332 -26.16 -6.03 17.19
C MET A 332 -24.70 -5.55 17.28
N PHE A 333 -23.78 -6.10 16.48
CA PHE A 333 -22.38 -5.65 16.47
C PHE A 333 -22.15 -4.31 15.76
N LEU A 334 -23.11 -3.82 14.96
CA LEU A 334 -23.02 -2.52 14.30
C LEU A 334 -23.47 -1.35 15.19
N LYS A 335 -24.23 -1.60 16.26
CA LYS A 335 -24.72 -0.55 17.18
C LYS A 335 -23.63 0.07 18.08
N ARG A 336 -22.41 -0.46 18.06
CA ARG A 336 -21.29 0.10 18.83
C ARG A 336 -20.53 1.21 18.09
N ASN A 337 -20.80 1.39 16.80
CA ASN A 337 -20.42 2.58 16.05
C ASN A 337 -21.66 3.45 15.89
N LYS A 338 -21.73 4.55 16.66
CA LYS A 338 -22.63 5.66 16.33
C LYS A 338 -22.43 6.04 14.85
N PRO A 339 -23.48 6.36 14.08
CA PRO A 339 -23.27 6.97 12.77
C PRO A 339 -22.47 8.27 12.98
N PRO A 340 -21.40 8.52 12.22
CA PRO A 340 -20.79 9.84 12.20
C PRO A 340 -21.83 10.83 11.64
N ASN A 341 -21.80 12.06 12.16
CA ASN A 341 -22.62 13.16 11.63
C ASN A 341 -22.44 13.27 10.11
N GLU A 342 -23.51 13.63 9.42
CA GLU A 342 -23.68 13.63 7.95
C GLU A 342 -22.75 14.57 7.16
N ASP A 343 -21.68 15.12 7.73
CA ASP A 343 -20.77 16.05 7.05
C ASP A 343 -19.30 15.59 6.95
N GLU A 344 -18.96 14.36 7.36
CA GLU A 344 -17.59 13.83 7.21
C GLU A 344 -17.53 12.69 6.18
N HIS A 345 -17.12 13.04 4.95
CA HIS A 345 -16.64 12.08 3.95
C HIS A 345 -15.35 11.39 4.45
N HIS A 346 -15.49 10.42 5.35
CA HIS A 346 -14.43 9.49 5.65
C HIS A 346 -14.41 8.39 4.60
N VAL A 347 -13.51 8.51 3.63
CA VAL A 347 -13.05 7.40 2.79
C VAL A 347 -12.38 6.39 3.72
N VAL A 348 -13.15 5.42 4.19
CA VAL A 348 -12.58 4.21 4.81
C VAL A 348 -11.94 3.44 3.68
N HIS A 349 -10.65 3.68 3.46
CA HIS A 349 -9.83 2.85 2.58
C HIS A 349 -9.87 1.41 3.10
N ASP A 350 -10.52 0.54 2.34
CA ASP A 350 -10.62 -0.87 2.65
C ASP A 350 -9.25 -1.52 2.42
N ALA A 351 -8.55 -1.84 3.51
CA ALA A 351 -7.27 -2.55 3.49
C ALA A 351 -7.36 -3.94 2.81
N ARG A 352 -8.56 -4.42 2.47
CA ARG A 352 -8.77 -5.63 1.67
C ARG A 352 -8.54 -5.44 0.17
N ALA A 353 -8.91 -4.30 -0.41
CA ALA A 353 -8.75 -4.06 -1.84
C ALA A 353 -7.26 -3.98 -2.25
N THR A 354 -6.44 -3.35 -1.40
CA THR A 354 -4.98 -3.35 -1.54
C THR A 354 -4.36 -4.73 -1.37
N ALA A 355 -4.90 -5.55 -0.48
CA ALA A 355 -4.43 -6.91 -0.25
C ALA A 355 -4.71 -7.84 -1.43
N GLU A 356 -5.84 -7.68 -2.13
CA GLU A 356 -6.21 -8.47 -3.31
C GLU A 356 -5.40 -8.06 -4.55
N GLU A 357 -5.08 -6.77 -4.73
CA GLU A 357 -4.16 -6.30 -5.77
C GLU A 357 -2.70 -6.69 -5.49
N GLU A 358 -2.23 -6.66 -4.23
CA GLU A 358 -0.88 -7.08 -3.86
C GLU A 358 -0.68 -8.61 -3.92
N ALA A 359 -1.74 -9.39 -3.69
CA ALA A 359 -1.72 -10.85 -3.85
C ALA A 359 -1.67 -11.30 -5.32
N ALA A 360 -1.96 -10.40 -6.27
CA ALA A 360 -1.88 -10.65 -7.71
C ALA A 360 -0.49 -10.33 -8.32
N ILE A 361 0.45 -9.81 -7.54
CA ILE A 361 1.81 -9.47 -8.00
C ILE A 361 2.73 -10.69 -7.83
N ASP A 362 3.22 -11.24 -8.94
CA ASP A 362 4.27 -12.27 -8.93
C ASP A 362 5.61 -11.61 -8.55
N TYR A 363 5.96 -11.70 -7.26
CA TYR A 363 7.19 -11.12 -6.75
C TYR A 363 8.41 -11.93 -7.21
N PRO A 364 9.48 -11.30 -7.73
CA PRO A 364 10.71 -12.02 -8.05
C PRO A 364 11.30 -12.66 -6.79
N HIS A 365 11.95 -13.81 -6.96
CA HIS A 365 12.56 -14.58 -5.88
C HIS A 365 14.02 -14.94 -6.18
N GLY A 366 14.75 -15.37 -5.15
CA GLY A 366 16.14 -15.84 -5.24
C GLY A 366 17.09 -14.80 -5.86
N MET A 367 17.93 -15.25 -6.79
CA MET A 367 18.96 -14.42 -7.41
C MET A 367 18.39 -13.25 -8.20
N LYS A 368 17.23 -13.41 -8.87
CA LYS A 368 16.59 -12.34 -9.63
C LYS A 368 16.22 -11.16 -8.72
N LEU A 369 15.62 -11.44 -7.57
CA LEU A 369 15.31 -10.42 -6.56
C LEU A 369 16.58 -9.76 -6.04
N ALA A 370 17.59 -10.54 -5.68
CA ALA A 370 18.85 -10.02 -5.15
C ALA A 370 19.52 -9.04 -6.14
N LEU A 371 19.54 -9.37 -7.43
CA LEU A 371 20.13 -8.52 -8.48
C LEU A 371 19.31 -7.25 -8.75
N ILE A 372 17.97 -7.33 -8.74
CA ILE A 372 17.10 -6.14 -8.87
C ILE A 372 17.34 -5.20 -7.68
N MET A 373 17.33 -5.72 -6.46
CA MET A 373 17.56 -4.91 -5.26
C MET A 373 18.98 -4.35 -5.24
N THR A 374 19.98 -5.14 -5.64
CA THR A 374 21.37 -4.65 -5.80
C THR A 374 21.42 -3.47 -6.75
N SER A 375 20.68 -3.50 -7.87
CA SER A 375 20.65 -2.36 -8.79
C SER A 375 20.02 -1.11 -8.16
N ALA A 376 18.88 -1.26 -7.47
CA ALA A 376 18.26 -0.14 -6.76
C ALA A 376 19.22 0.46 -5.71
N TYR A 377 19.95 -0.39 -4.99
CA TYR A 377 20.95 0.01 -4.00
C TYR A 377 22.19 0.65 -4.63
N LEU A 378 22.69 0.14 -5.76
CA LEU A 378 23.78 0.79 -6.50
C LEU A 378 23.36 2.18 -6.96
N SER A 379 22.11 2.35 -7.44
CA SER A 379 21.59 3.66 -7.83
C SER A 379 21.50 4.63 -6.63
N MET A 380 21.05 4.15 -5.47
CA MET A 380 21.05 4.94 -4.23
C MET A 380 22.46 5.24 -3.72
N PHE A 381 23.40 4.31 -3.90
CA PHE A 381 24.82 4.50 -3.56
C PHE A 381 25.43 5.60 -4.39
N LEU A 382 25.15 5.66 -5.69
CA LEU A 382 25.61 6.74 -6.57
C LEU A 382 25.11 8.10 -6.11
N VAL A 383 23.81 8.20 -5.81
CA VAL A 383 23.21 9.43 -5.26
C VAL A 383 23.89 9.86 -3.96
N ALA A 384 24.11 8.92 -3.04
CA ALA A 384 24.79 9.21 -1.78
C ALA A 384 26.26 9.60 -1.98
N LEU A 385 26.96 8.94 -2.91
CA LEU A 385 28.39 9.13 -3.16
C LEU A 385 28.63 10.49 -3.76
N ASP A 386 27.90 10.82 -4.80
CA ASP A 386 27.93 12.11 -5.49
C ASP A 386 27.66 13.29 -4.52
N ARG A 387 26.75 13.09 -3.55
CA ARG A 387 26.46 14.09 -2.51
C ARG A 387 27.65 14.38 -1.59
N LEU A 388 28.44 13.36 -1.26
CA LEU A 388 29.47 13.42 -0.22
C LEU A 388 30.88 13.60 -0.79
N ILE A 389 31.16 13.04 -1.97
CA ILE A 389 32.46 13.09 -2.63
C ILE A 389 32.86 14.51 -3.06
N VAL A 390 31.87 15.33 -3.43
CA VAL A 390 32.13 16.71 -3.87
C VAL A 390 32.76 17.56 -2.77
N SER A 391 32.45 17.28 -1.50
CA SER A 391 32.92 18.08 -0.36
C SER A 391 34.44 18.17 -0.25
N THR A 392 35.16 17.11 -0.61
CA THR A 392 36.62 17.07 -0.59
C THR A 392 37.26 17.61 -1.88
N ALA A 393 36.51 17.63 -2.99
CA ALA A 393 36.96 18.18 -4.26
C ALA A 393 36.79 19.71 -4.37
N ILE A 394 35.88 20.30 -3.58
CA ILE A 394 35.55 21.74 -3.61
C ILE A 394 36.78 22.66 -3.66
N PRO A 395 37.82 22.49 -2.80
CA PRO A 395 38.98 23.37 -2.82
C PRO A 395 39.68 23.38 -4.19
N LYS A 396 40.01 22.20 -4.75
CA LYS A 396 40.68 22.10 -6.06
C LYS A 396 39.82 22.61 -7.21
N ILE A 397 38.52 22.32 -7.20
CA ILE A 397 37.57 22.85 -8.20
C ILE A 397 37.60 24.38 -8.19
N THR A 398 37.59 24.95 -7.00
CA THR A 398 37.56 26.40 -6.79
C THR A 398 38.87 27.06 -7.19
N ASP A 399 40.00 26.41 -6.91
CA ASP A 399 41.33 26.87 -7.33
C ASP A 399 41.46 26.86 -8.86
N GLU A 400 40.99 25.80 -9.53
CA GLU A 400 41.04 25.66 -10.99
C GLU A 400 40.15 26.71 -11.69
N PHE A 401 38.91 26.87 -11.24
CA PHE A 401 37.96 27.81 -11.86
C PHE A 401 38.05 29.24 -11.33
N ARG A 402 38.84 29.48 -10.28
CA ARG A 402 38.93 30.76 -9.56
C ARG A 402 37.55 31.29 -9.13
N ALA A 403 36.70 30.40 -8.64
CA ALA A 403 35.25 30.65 -8.45
C ALA A 403 34.78 30.42 -6.99
N VAL A 404 35.42 31.06 -6.01
CA VAL A 404 35.10 30.87 -4.57
C VAL A 404 33.66 31.25 -4.24
N ALA A 405 33.12 32.26 -4.91
CA ALA A 405 31.73 32.70 -4.73
C ALA A 405 30.69 31.61 -5.10
N ASP A 406 31.09 30.63 -5.91
CA ASP A 406 30.19 29.61 -6.46
C ASP A 406 30.14 28.33 -5.60
N VAL A 407 31.01 28.17 -4.60
CA VAL A 407 31.13 26.95 -3.79
C VAL A 407 29.80 26.46 -3.23
N GLY A 408 28.96 27.38 -2.75
CA GLY A 408 27.65 27.03 -2.22
C GLY A 408 26.70 26.45 -3.27
N TRP A 409 26.84 26.87 -4.53
CA TRP A 409 25.99 26.42 -5.63
C TRP A 409 26.23 24.97 -6.02
N TYR A 410 27.45 24.44 -5.84
CA TYR A 410 27.75 23.05 -6.18
C TYR A 410 26.86 22.06 -5.41
N ALA A 411 26.59 22.32 -4.13
CA ALA A 411 25.66 21.52 -3.33
C ALA A 411 24.20 21.99 -3.50
N SER A 412 23.95 23.31 -3.49
CA SER A 412 22.60 23.86 -3.53
C SER A 412 21.86 23.57 -4.83
N ALA A 413 22.52 23.64 -5.99
CA ALA A 413 21.85 23.38 -7.28
C ALA A 413 21.34 21.94 -7.39
N TYR A 414 22.15 20.98 -6.91
CA TYR A 414 21.76 19.59 -6.81
C TYR A 414 20.55 19.41 -5.87
N PHE A 415 20.62 19.89 -4.62
CA PHE A 415 19.50 19.71 -3.69
C PHE A 415 18.24 20.44 -4.09
N MET A 416 18.37 21.64 -4.63
CA MET A 416 17.25 22.46 -5.07
C MET A 416 16.46 21.73 -6.16
N THR A 417 17.16 21.19 -7.16
CA THR A 417 16.51 20.41 -8.23
C THR A 417 15.99 19.06 -7.73
N THR A 418 16.73 18.36 -6.85
CA THR A 418 16.22 17.11 -6.24
C THR A 418 14.91 17.35 -5.49
N CYS A 419 14.83 18.41 -4.67
CA CYS A 419 13.62 18.75 -3.94
C CYS A 419 12.49 19.17 -4.89
N ALA A 420 12.77 20.09 -5.82
CA ALA A 420 11.75 20.69 -6.68
C ALA A 420 11.08 19.66 -7.61
N PHE A 421 11.85 18.69 -8.12
CA PHE A 421 11.33 17.65 -9.02
C PHE A 421 10.79 16.40 -8.31
N GLN A 422 10.89 16.32 -6.98
CA GLN A 422 10.49 15.13 -6.22
C GLN A 422 9.03 14.71 -6.46
N LEU A 423 8.09 15.66 -6.40
CA LEU A 423 6.66 15.38 -6.60
C LEU A 423 6.32 15.00 -8.05
N MET A 424 7.03 15.60 -9.01
CA MET A 424 6.87 15.28 -10.44
C MET A 424 7.23 13.83 -10.73
N PHE A 425 8.33 13.32 -10.15
CA PHE A 425 8.68 11.91 -10.28
C PHE A 425 7.65 10.98 -9.64
N GLY A 426 7.02 11.37 -8.53
CA GLY A 426 5.88 10.65 -7.95
C GLY A 426 4.77 10.40 -8.98
N ARG A 427 4.37 11.44 -9.73
CA ARG A 427 3.38 11.32 -10.82
C ARG A 427 3.88 10.49 -11.99
N LEU A 428 5.13 10.69 -12.40
CA LEU A 428 5.72 9.88 -13.47
C LEU A 428 5.67 8.39 -13.13
N TYR A 429 5.99 8.00 -11.90
CA TYR A 429 5.89 6.61 -11.45
C TYR A 429 4.45 6.09 -11.26
N THR A 430 3.46 6.97 -11.15
CA THR A 430 2.03 6.60 -11.10
C THR A 430 1.46 6.30 -12.49
N PHE A 431 1.81 7.08 -13.52
CA PHE A 431 1.21 6.96 -14.87
C PHE A 431 2.09 6.28 -15.93
N PHE A 432 3.40 6.18 -15.70
CA PHE A 432 4.33 5.57 -16.65
C PHE A 432 4.92 4.29 -16.06
N SER A 433 5.53 3.48 -16.93
CA SER A 433 6.21 2.25 -16.52
C SER A 433 7.32 2.56 -15.51
N VAL A 434 7.23 1.95 -14.32
CA VAL A 434 8.21 2.10 -13.23
C VAL A 434 9.63 1.82 -13.74
N LYS A 435 9.79 0.77 -14.55
CA LYS A 435 11.06 0.39 -15.15
C LYS A 435 11.64 1.51 -16.01
N ILE A 436 10.83 2.06 -16.92
CA ILE A 436 11.27 3.10 -17.86
C ILE A 436 11.64 4.39 -17.11
N ILE A 437 10.79 4.83 -16.18
CA ILE A 437 11.06 6.05 -15.41
C ILE A 437 12.31 5.90 -14.55
N PHE A 438 12.56 4.73 -13.97
CA PHE A 438 13.79 4.52 -13.20
C PHE A 438 15.05 4.52 -14.08
N LEU A 439 15.00 3.87 -15.26
CA LEU A 439 16.11 3.93 -16.23
C LEU A 439 16.36 5.36 -16.72
N ILE A 440 15.31 6.13 -17.00
CA ILE A 440 15.43 7.56 -17.36
C ILE A 440 16.04 8.36 -16.21
N SER A 441 15.66 8.08 -14.97
CA SER A 441 16.21 8.78 -13.80
C SER A 441 17.70 8.53 -13.63
N ILE A 442 18.14 7.28 -13.80
CA ILE A 442 19.57 6.92 -13.82
C ILE A 442 20.27 7.62 -14.98
N LEU A 443 19.70 7.59 -16.19
CA LEU A 443 20.29 8.25 -17.35
C LEU A 443 20.47 9.76 -17.14
N ILE A 444 19.46 10.46 -16.59
CA ILE A 444 19.55 11.89 -16.27
C ILE A 444 20.65 12.14 -15.24
N PHE A 445 20.73 11.30 -14.21
CA PHE A 445 21.77 11.39 -13.19
C PHE A 445 23.18 11.21 -13.78
N GLU A 446 23.37 10.22 -14.65
CA GLU A 446 24.65 9.94 -15.31
C GLU A 446 25.04 11.05 -16.30
N VAL A 447 24.08 11.59 -17.06
CA VAL A 447 24.33 12.76 -17.93
C VAL A 447 24.77 13.96 -17.09
N GLY A 448 24.12 14.23 -15.95
CA GLY A 448 24.55 15.28 -15.03
C GLY A 448 25.96 15.05 -14.48
N SER A 449 26.28 13.80 -14.12
CA SER A 449 27.62 13.40 -13.65
C SER A 449 28.68 13.57 -14.75
N ALA A 450 28.40 13.17 -15.99
CA ALA A 450 29.29 13.38 -17.13
C ALA A 450 29.56 14.87 -17.38
N VAL A 451 28.51 15.71 -17.33
CA VAL A 451 28.65 17.17 -17.46
C VAL A 451 29.51 17.75 -16.33
N CYS A 452 29.38 17.26 -15.10
CA CYS A 452 30.22 17.69 -13.99
C CYS A 452 31.70 17.31 -14.20
N GLY A 453 31.98 16.06 -14.61
CA GLY A 453 33.34 15.59 -14.87
C GLY A 453 33.99 16.28 -16.07
N ALA A 454 33.19 16.65 -17.09
CA ALA A 454 33.66 17.34 -18.29
C ALA A 454 33.61 18.87 -18.19
N ALA A 455 33.22 19.43 -17.03
CA ALA A 455 32.95 20.86 -16.90
C ALA A 455 34.19 21.71 -17.23
N PRO A 456 34.09 22.65 -18.20
CA PRO A 456 35.16 23.60 -18.49
C PRO A 456 35.11 24.84 -17.59
N SER A 457 34.04 25.02 -16.81
CA SER A 457 33.83 26.18 -15.93
C SER A 457 32.97 25.84 -14.72
N SER A 458 33.03 26.70 -13.69
CA SER A 458 32.17 26.62 -12.49
C SER A 458 30.68 26.58 -12.85
N THR A 459 30.23 27.41 -13.79
CA THR A 459 28.81 27.43 -14.22
C THR A 459 28.40 26.12 -14.88
N ALA A 460 29.25 25.54 -15.74
CA ALA A 460 28.97 24.24 -16.35
C ALA A 460 28.86 23.14 -15.29
N LEU A 461 29.71 23.18 -14.26
CA LEU A 461 29.63 22.27 -13.13
C LEU A 461 28.30 22.44 -12.39
N ILE A 462 27.89 23.67 -12.06
CA ILE A 462 26.60 23.96 -11.41
C ILE A 462 25.42 23.42 -12.23
N VAL A 463 25.44 23.58 -13.56
CA VAL A 463 24.41 23.04 -14.45
C VAL A 463 24.42 21.51 -14.43
N GLY A 464 25.59 20.88 -14.47
CA GLY A 464 25.72 19.43 -14.31
C GLY A 464 25.14 18.93 -12.98
N ARG A 465 25.40 19.66 -11.88
CA ARG A 465 24.84 19.38 -10.55
C ARG A 465 23.32 19.50 -10.55
N ALA A 466 22.76 20.49 -11.23
CA ALA A 466 21.32 20.66 -11.37
C ALA A 466 20.69 19.49 -12.15
N ILE A 467 21.30 19.07 -13.26
CA ILE A 467 20.83 17.90 -14.04
C ILE A 467 20.89 16.62 -13.18
N ALA A 468 22.01 16.38 -12.49
CA ALA A 468 22.16 15.23 -11.60
C ALA A 468 21.13 15.23 -10.47
N GLY A 469 20.81 16.41 -9.92
CA GLY A 469 19.78 16.57 -8.90
C GLY A 469 18.38 16.18 -9.37
N VAL A 470 18.02 16.46 -10.63
CA VAL A 470 16.78 15.97 -11.24
C VAL A 470 16.75 14.43 -11.28
N GLY A 471 17.82 13.80 -11.77
CA GLY A 471 17.90 12.33 -11.81
C GLY A 471 17.84 11.69 -10.42
N SER A 472 18.47 12.33 -9.43
CA SER A 472 18.46 11.91 -8.02
C SER A 472 17.04 11.86 -7.42
N ALA A 473 16.18 12.82 -7.74
CA ALA A 473 14.78 12.83 -7.28
C ALA A 473 14.02 11.56 -7.73
N GLY A 474 14.22 11.19 -8.99
CA GLY A 474 13.66 9.99 -9.59
C GLY A 474 14.25 8.71 -8.99
N ILE A 475 15.57 8.66 -8.77
CA ILE A 475 16.23 7.50 -8.17
C ILE A 475 15.73 7.23 -6.74
N TYR A 476 15.58 8.28 -5.91
CA TYR A 476 15.06 8.15 -4.54
C TYR A 476 13.65 7.53 -4.51
N ALA A 477 12.73 8.07 -5.30
CA ALA A 477 11.38 7.53 -5.41
C ALA A 477 11.40 6.12 -6.02
N GLY A 478 12.18 5.92 -7.09
CA GLY A 478 12.31 4.68 -7.82
C GLY A 478 12.78 3.51 -6.96
N ALA A 479 13.76 3.72 -6.07
CA ALA A 479 14.27 2.66 -5.19
C ALA A 479 13.18 2.16 -4.22
N VAL A 480 12.39 3.06 -3.64
CA VAL A 480 11.26 2.71 -2.78
C VAL A 480 10.17 2.00 -3.58
N ILE A 481 9.84 2.51 -4.76
CA ILE A 481 8.77 1.96 -5.61
C ILE A 481 9.15 0.59 -6.17
N VAL A 482 10.39 0.37 -6.60
CA VAL A 482 10.87 -0.98 -6.99
C VAL A 482 10.76 -1.96 -5.83
N THR A 483 11.10 -1.52 -4.61
CA THR A 483 10.91 -2.35 -3.40
C THR A 483 9.45 -2.75 -3.24
N VAL A 484 8.52 -1.82 -3.47
CA VAL A 484 7.08 -2.07 -3.41
C VAL A 484 6.65 -3.16 -4.39
N TYR A 485 7.13 -3.12 -5.64
CA TYR A 485 6.77 -4.10 -6.68
C TYR A 485 7.54 -5.42 -6.61
N CYS A 486 8.67 -5.46 -5.91
CA CYS A 486 9.49 -6.67 -5.85
C CYS A 486 9.36 -7.43 -4.53
N ILE A 487 8.77 -6.82 -3.50
CA ILE A 487 8.76 -7.37 -2.15
C ILE A 487 7.37 -7.19 -1.51
N PRO A 488 6.78 -8.25 -0.92
CA PRO A 488 5.54 -8.15 -0.14
C PRO A 488 5.66 -7.17 1.02
N LEU A 489 4.58 -6.47 1.35
CA LEU A 489 4.55 -5.39 2.36
C LEU A 489 5.23 -5.77 3.69
N GLU A 490 5.00 -6.99 4.20
CA GLU A 490 5.55 -7.46 5.49
C GLU A 490 7.07 -7.64 5.48
N LYS A 491 7.66 -7.69 4.28
CA LYS A 491 9.10 -7.87 4.07
C LYS A 491 9.78 -6.61 3.54
N ARG A 492 9.06 -5.52 3.23
CA ARG A 492 9.65 -4.29 2.66
C ARG A 492 10.59 -3.57 3.63
N THR A 493 10.26 -3.57 4.92
CA THR A 493 10.96 -2.73 5.90
C THR A 493 12.46 -3.03 6.03
N PRO A 494 12.92 -4.30 6.15
CA PRO A 494 14.34 -4.60 6.17
C PRO A 494 15.10 -4.19 4.91
N TYR A 495 14.46 -4.27 3.73
CA TYR A 495 15.09 -3.87 2.47
C TYR A 495 15.24 -2.35 2.37
N GLN A 496 14.26 -1.60 2.84
CA GLN A 496 14.36 -0.14 2.91
C GLN A 496 15.41 0.32 3.93
N ALA A 497 15.60 -0.41 5.04
CA ALA A 497 16.67 -0.13 6.00
C ALA A 497 18.09 -0.23 5.39
N VAL A 498 18.28 -1.02 4.31
CA VAL A 498 19.56 -1.09 3.58
C VAL A 498 19.93 0.28 2.98
N VAL A 499 18.95 1.12 2.63
CA VAL A 499 19.22 2.48 2.14
C VAL A 499 19.98 3.30 3.18
N ALA A 500 19.61 3.21 4.47
CA ALA A 500 20.35 3.87 5.54
C ALA A 500 21.79 3.35 5.64
N ALA A 501 21.99 2.03 5.50
CA ALA A 501 23.33 1.43 5.49
C ALA A 501 24.19 1.95 4.33
N ILE A 502 23.61 2.12 3.15
CA ILE A 502 24.29 2.70 1.99
C ILE A 502 24.78 4.11 2.29
N PHE A 503 23.91 4.97 2.85
CA PHE A 503 24.34 6.30 3.32
C PHE A 503 25.46 6.21 4.36
N GLY A 504 25.40 5.21 5.23
CA GLY A 504 26.43 4.95 6.22
C GLY A 504 27.79 4.64 5.62
N VAL A 505 27.87 3.63 4.76
CA VAL A 505 29.09 3.25 4.03
C VAL A 505 29.62 4.42 3.21
N THR A 506 28.73 5.12 2.53
CA THR A 506 29.09 6.22 1.63
C THR A 506 29.61 7.44 2.37
N SER A 507 29.20 7.66 3.62
CA SER A 507 29.73 8.74 4.47
C SER A 507 31.23 8.62 4.75
N VAL A 508 31.77 7.39 4.72
CA VAL A 508 33.20 7.12 4.85
C VAL A 508 33.85 7.10 3.47
N LEU A 509 33.27 6.35 2.53
CA LEU A 509 33.87 6.18 1.20
C LEU A 509 33.92 7.46 0.39
N GLY A 510 32.92 8.35 0.50
CA GLY A 510 32.84 9.59 -0.27
C GLY A 510 34.07 10.48 -0.07
N PRO A 511 34.36 10.94 1.16
CA PRO A 511 35.55 11.75 1.41
C PRO A 511 36.86 11.03 1.08
N LEU A 512 36.97 9.71 1.33
CA LEU A 512 38.18 8.94 1.04
C LEU A 512 38.46 8.85 -0.47
N LEU A 513 37.46 8.44 -1.27
CA LEU A 513 37.57 8.35 -2.72
C LEU A 513 37.77 9.74 -3.34
N GLY A 514 37.03 10.75 -2.86
CA GLY A 514 37.15 12.11 -3.35
C GLY A 514 38.54 12.70 -3.10
N GLY A 515 39.10 12.49 -1.91
CA GLY A 515 40.49 12.88 -1.61
C GLY A 515 41.50 12.13 -2.49
N ALA A 516 41.36 10.80 -2.58
CA ALA A 516 42.24 9.97 -3.40
C ALA A 516 42.26 10.38 -4.88
N PHE A 517 41.10 10.67 -5.48
CA PHE A 517 41.04 11.16 -6.86
C PHE A 517 41.64 12.55 -7.01
N THR A 518 41.28 13.45 -6.10
CA THR A 518 41.69 14.86 -6.13
C THR A 518 43.20 15.04 -5.97
N ASP A 519 43.85 14.19 -5.17
CA ASP A 519 45.30 14.21 -4.95
C ASP A 519 46.09 13.35 -5.96
N SER A 520 45.40 12.56 -6.80
CA SER A 520 46.02 11.73 -7.84
C SER A 520 46.09 12.42 -9.20
N SER A 521 46.76 11.78 -10.16
CA SER A 521 46.75 12.17 -11.58
C SER A 521 45.37 12.10 -12.24
N ALA A 522 44.39 11.43 -11.61
CA ALA A 522 43.02 11.35 -12.10
C ALA A 522 42.27 12.70 -11.98
N THR A 523 42.71 13.60 -11.09
CA THR A 523 42.05 14.90 -10.79
C THR A 523 40.65 14.75 -10.17
N TRP A 524 40.07 15.87 -9.70
CA TRP A 524 38.73 15.92 -9.13
C TRP A 524 37.61 15.49 -10.10
N ARG A 525 37.86 15.47 -11.42
CA ARG A 525 36.85 15.10 -12.43
C ARG A 525 36.36 13.67 -12.27
N TRP A 526 37.22 12.76 -11.79
CA TRP A 526 36.85 11.36 -11.52
C TRP A 526 35.90 11.18 -10.34
N CYS A 527 35.76 12.19 -9.47
CA CYS A 527 34.70 12.22 -8.47
C CYS A 527 33.29 12.13 -9.09
N PHE A 528 33.15 12.53 -10.37
CA PHE A 528 31.89 12.43 -11.10
C PHE A 528 31.90 11.29 -12.13
N TYR A 529 33.02 11.03 -12.81
CA TYR A 529 33.09 9.94 -13.79
C TYR A 529 32.94 8.54 -13.19
N ILE A 530 33.27 8.35 -11.90
CA ILE A 530 33.05 7.06 -11.21
C ILE A 530 31.57 6.64 -11.21
N ASN A 531 30.64 7.58 -11.33
CA ASN A 531 29.21 7.27 -11.36
C ASN A 531 28.85 6.48 -12.64
N LEU A 532 29.39 6.88 -13.78
CA LEU A 532 29.06 6.34 -15.10
C LEU A 532 29.14 4.81 -15.22
N PRO A 533 30.27 4.14 -14.89
CA PRO A 533 30.36 2.69 -15.00
C PRO A 533 29.40 1.97 -14.03
N ILE A 534 29.23 2.49 -12.82
CA ILE A 534 28.34 1.88 -11.81
C ILE A 534 26.88 2.07 -12.23
N GLY A 535 26.53 3.24 -12.75
CA GLY A 535 25.20 3.56 -13.25
C GLY A 535 24.83 2.72 -14.46
N ALA A 536 25.80 2.47 -15.36
CA ALA A 536 25.61 1.56 -16.49
C ALA A 536 25.30 0.13 -16.03
N VAL A 537 26.00 -0.38 -15.01
CA VAL A 537 25.72 -1.69 -14.42
C VAL A 537 24.34 -1.73 -13.78
N ALA A 538 23.99 -0.71 -12.98
CA ALA A 538 22.67 -0.62 -12.35
C ALA A 538 21.55 -0.57 -13.41
N ALA A 539 21.69 0.27 -14.43
CA ALA A 539 20.76 0.38 -15.54
C ALA A 539 20.62 -0.94 -16.31
N ALA A 540 21.72 -1.64 -16.58
CA ALA A 540 21.69 -2.94 -17.26
C ALA A 540 20.92 -3.98 -16.44
N LEU A 541 21.21 -4.10 -15.14
CA LEU A 541 20.49 -5.03 -14.25
C LEU A 541 18.98 -4.74 -14.23
N LEU A 542 18.56 -3.48 -14.13
CA LEU A 542 17.14 -3.11 -14.19
C LEU A 542 16.53 -3.37 -15.57
N ALA A 543 17.25 -3.04 -16.65
CA ALA A 543 16.76 -3.21 -18.01
C ALA A 543 16.48 -4.69 -18.34
N PHE A 544 17.31 -5.61 -17.88
CA PHE A 544 17.13 -7.04 -18.17
C PHE A 544 16.28 -7.79 -17.14
N LEU A 545 16.34 -7.43 -15.87
CA LEU A 545 15.76 -8.25 -14.80
C LEU A 545 14.45 -7.69 -14.24
N LEU A 546 14.27 -6.37 -14.22
CA LEU A 546 13.06 -5.78 -13.69
C LEU A 546 11.92 -5.97 -14.71
N GLN A 547 10.89 -6.66 -14.25
CA GLN A 547 9.61 -6.84 -14.93
C GLN A 547 8.54 -6.36 -13.97
N VAL A 548 7.91 -5.24 -14.31
CA VAL A 548 6.77 -4.70 -13.55
C VAL A 548 5.56 -4.85 -14.45
N PRO A 549 4.45 -5.46 -13.97
CA PRO A 549 3.22 -5.54 -14.75
C PRO A 549 2.74 -4.15 -15.18
N ASP A 550 2.34 -4.01 -16.45
CA ASP A 550 1.80 -2.74 -16.95
C ASP A 550 0.42 -2.49 -16.34
N ARG A 551 0.35 -1.48 -15.47
CA ARG A 551 -0.88 -1.01 -14.80
C ARG A 551 -1.90 -0.47 -15.82
N ALA A 552 -3.17 -0.43 -15.43
CA ALA A 552 -4.23 0.21 -16.22
C ALA A 552 -3.89 1.69 -16.55
N THR A 553 -3.34 2.43 -15.58
CA THR A 553 -2.87 3.82 -15.78
C THR A 553 -1.72 3.93 -16.78
N ALA A 554 -0.82 2.94 -16.82
CA ALA A 554 0.28 2.86 -17.77
C ALA A 554 -0.20 2.51 -19.20
N ARG A 555 -1.45 2.10 -19.39
CA ARG A 555 -2.05 1.84 -20.71
C ARG A 555 -2.85 3.01 -21.27
N LEU A 556 -3.02 4.09 -20.48
CA LEU A 556 -3.70 5.30 -20.96
C LEU A 556 -2.99 5.91 -22.18
N PRO A 557 -3.75 6.55 -23.11
CA PRO A 557 -3.17 7.28 -24.22
C PRO A 557 -2.18 8.36 -23.74
N LEU A 558 -1.09 8.58 -24.49
CA LEU A 558 -0.04 9.53 -24.08
C LEU A 558 -0.59 10.93 -23.79
N LYS A 559 -1.57 11.40 -24.58
CA LYS A 559 -2.24 12.69 -24.37
C LYS A 559 -2.89 12.79 -23.00
N GLU A 560 -3.57 11.74 -22.55
CA GLU A 560 -4.24 11.71 -21.26
C GLU A 560 -3.24 11.62 -20.11
N LYS A 561 -2.15 10.83 -20.27
CA LYS A 561 -1.06 10.79 -19.29
C LYS A 561 -0.45 12.16 -19.08
N LEU A 562 -0.10 12.86 -20.17
CA LEU A 562 0.47 14.21 -20.10
C LEU A 562 -0.48 15.21 -19.45
N LEU A 563 -1.79 15.10 -19.72
CA LEU A 563 -2.79 15.96 -19.07
C LEU A 563 -2.91 15.68 -17.57
N ARG A 564 -2.66 14.44 -17.13
CA ARG A 564 -2.65 14.04 -15.71
C ARG A 564 -1.32 14.35 -15.00
N LEU A 565 -0.28 14.84 -15.67
CA LEU A 565 0.98 15.22 -15.02
C LEU A 565 0.93 16.58 -14.29
N ASP A 566 -0.20 17.29 -14.31
CA ASP A 566 -0.35 18.60 -13.66
C ASP A 566 0.74 19.60 -14.09
N GLY A 567 0.87 19.83 -15.40
CA GLY A 567 1.86 20.78 -15.93
C GLY A 567 1.82 22.15 -15.22
N PRO A 568 0.65 22.80 -15.09
CA PRO A 568 0.52 24.08 -14.38
C PRO A 568 0.95 24.01 -12.91
N GLY A 569 0.49 23.00 -12.16
CA GLY A 569 0.87 22.82 -10.76
C GLY A 569 2.37 22.57 -10.61
N CYS A 570 2.97 21.74 -11.46
CA CYS A 570 4.41 21.51 -11.48
C CYS A 570 5.19 22.81 -11.71
N VAL A 571 4.78 23.66 -12.66
CA VAL A 571 5.45 24.95 -12.91
C VAL A 571 5.34 25.87 -11.69
N MET A 572 4.17 25.96 -11.06
CA MET A 572 3.98 26.76 -9.85
C MET A 572 4.81 26.24 -8.69
N LEU A 573 4.85 24.92 -8.47
CA LEU A 573 5.67 24.31 -7.43
C LEU A 573 7.17 24.57 -7.67
N LEU A 574 7.67 24.27 -8.87
CA LEU A 574 9.07 24.49 -9.24
C LEU A 574 9.46 25.96 -9.05
N GLY A 575 8.66 26.88 -9.58
CA GLY A 575 8.87 28.33 -9.44
C GLY A 575 8.90 28.77 -7.99
N GLY A 576 7.97 28.28 -7.17
CA GLY A 576 7.89 28.59 -5.74
C GLY A 576 9.10 28.06 -4.95
N ILE A 577 9.45 26.79 -5.13
CA ILE A 577 10.57 26.17 -4.40
C ILE A 577 11.92 26.74 -4.83
N ILE A 578 12.15 26.94 -6.13
CA ILE A 578 13.40 27.57 -6.62
C ILE A 578 13.52 29.00 -6.08
N SER A 579 12.43 29.78 -6.10
CA SER A 579 12.43 31.15 -5.56
C SER A 579 12.71 31.17 -4.06
N LEU A 580 12.06 30.28 -3.30
CA LEU A 580 12.25 30.14 -1.85
C LEU A 580 13.70 29.82 -1.51
N LEU A 581 14.24 28.76 -2.11
CA LEU A 581 15.60 28.30 -1.81
C LEU A 581 16.65 29.31 -2.29
N THR A 582 16.39 30.03 -3.38
CA THR A 582 17.25 31.14 -3.83
C THR A 582 17.21 32.32 -2.85
N ALA A 583 16.02 32.71 -2.37
CA ALA A 583 15.86 33.78 -1.38
C ALA A 583 16.62 33.46 -0.08
N LEU A 584 16.45 32.25 0.42
CA LEU A 584 17.10 31.77 1.64
C LEU A 584 18.62 31.66 1.48
N ARG A 585 19.12 31.34 0.28
CA ARG A 585 20.55 31.26 0.01
C ARG A 585 21.20 32.65 -0.05
N TRP A 586 20.57 33.62 -0.69
CA TRP A 586 21.12 34.97 -0.89
C TRP A 586 20.85 35.92 0.27
N GLY A 587 19.74 35.73 0.98
CA GLY A 587 19.35 36.56 2.11
C GLY A 587 20.36 36.47 3.25
N GLY A 588 20.82 37.62 3.73
CA GLY A 588 21.78 37.74 4.84
C GLY A 588 23.23 37.44 4.46
N THR A 589 23.50 36.85 3.29
CA THR A 589 24.86 36.54 2.83
C THR A 589 25.31 37.42 1.67
N LYS A 590 24.50 37.50 0.60
CA LYS A 590 24.79 38.29 -0.61
C LYS A 590 24.00 39.59 -0.63
N TYR A 591 22.74 39.54 -0.22
CA TYR A 591 21.86 40.71 -0.14
C TYR A 591 21.25 40.82 1.25
N PRO A 592 21.08 42.04 1.80
CA PRO A 592 20.31 42.25 3.01
C PRO A 592 18.87 41.71 2.87
N TRP A 593 18.28 41.26 3.98
CA TRP A 593 16.90 40.75 3.99
C TRP A 593 15.85 41.78 3.53
N SER A 594 16.13 43.08 3.72
CA SER A 594 15.29 44.19 3.27
C SER A 594 15.45 44.51 1.77
N ASN A 595 16.36 43.85 1.05
CA ASN A 595 16.56 44.11 -0.37
C ASN A 595 15.32 43.69 -1.18
N GLY A 596 14.87 44.56 -2.08
CA GLY A 596 13.69 44.32 -2.92
C GLY A 596 13.73 43.01 -3.71
N ARG A 597 14.92 42.50 -4.08
CA ARG A 597 15.07 41.19 -4.76
C ARG A 597 14.69 40.02 -3.85
N ILE A 598 15.11 40.06 -2.58
CA ILE A 598 14.81 39.01 -1.60
C ILE A 598 13.31 39.02 -1.28
N ILE A 599 12.75 40.21 -1.07
CA ILE A 599 11.31 40.39 -0.84
C ILE A 599 10.52 39.88 -2.05
N ALA A 600 10.93 40.24 -3.28
CA ALA A 600 10.29 39.76 -4.51
C ALA A 600 10.31 38.23 -4.62
N LEU A 601 11.43 37.58 -4.31
CA LEU A 601 11.51 36.11 -4.32
C LEU A 601 10.57 35.46 -3.28
N PHE A 602 10.42 36.04 -2.10
CA PHE A 602 9.44 35.57 -1.11
C PHE A 602 7.99 35.79 -1.55
N VAL A 603 7.69 36.94 -2.16
CA VAL A 603 6.37 37.21 -2.73
C VAL A 603 6.05 36.21 -3.85
N VAL A 604 6.98 36.00 -4.78
CA VAL A 604 6.84 34.98 -5.84
C VAL A 604 6.63 33.59 -5.24
N THR A 605 7.40 33.24 -4.20
CA THR A 605 7.19 31.99 -3.47
C THR A 605 5.75 31.87 -2.94
N GLY A 606 5.27 32.88 -2.22
CA GLY A 606 3.91 32.89 -1.67
C GLY A 606 2.85 32.75 -2.74
N VAL A 607 2.94 33.55 -3.81
CA VAL A 607 1.99 33.50 -4.94
C VAL A 607 2.02 32.14 -5.63
N CYS A 608 3.20 31.60 -5.94
CA CYS A 608 3.35 30.30 -6.58
C CYS A 608 2.84 29.15 -5.71
N LEU A 609 3.12 29.15 -4.40
CA LEU A 609 2.63 28.10 -3.50
C LEU A 609 1.12 28.18 -3.28
N ILE A 610 0.55 29.39 -3.14
CA ILE A 610 -0.90 29.59 -3.06
C ILE A 610 -1.56 29.12 -4.36
N ALA A 611 -1.01 29.49 -5.52
CA ALA A 611 -1.50 29.04 -6.82
C ALA A 611 -1.40 27.52 -6.97
N PHE A 612 -0.29 26.91 -6.53
CA PHE A 612 -0.13 25.46 -6.54
C PHE A 612 -1.23 24.78 -5.72
N VAL A 613 -1.45 25.22 -4.47
CA VAL A 613 -2.50 24.68 -3.59
C VAL A 613 -3.89 24.88 -4.21
N ALA A 614 -4.18 26.06 -4.77
CA ALA A 614 -5.43 26.32 -5.46
C ALA A 614 -5.64 25.38 -6.65
N ILE A 615 -4.60 25.13 -7.47
CA ILE A 615 -4.65 24.18 -8.58
C ILE A 615 -4.94 22.76 -8.07
N GLN A 616 -4.31 22.33 -6.96
CA GLN A 616 -4.53 21.00 -6.41
C GLN A 616 -5.98 20.79 -5.93
N ILE A 617 -6.57 21.83 -5.32
CA ILE A 617 -7.93 21.77 -4.77
C ILE A 617 -8.99 21.92 -5.88
N LEU A 618 -8.78 22.84 -6.82
CA LEU A 618 -9.75 23.14 -7.88
C LEU A 618 -9.76 22.08 -9.00
N PHE A 619 -8.64 21.38 -9.22
CA PHE A 619 -8.50 20.38 -10.29
C PHE A 619 -8.00 19.02 -9.75
N PRO A 620 -8.75 18.36 -8.86
CA PRO A 620 -8.28 17.17 -8.13
C PRO A 620 -7.96 15.98 -9.06
N ASN A 621 -8.66 15.84 -10.18
CA ASN A 621 -8.44 14.75 -11.15
C ASN A 621 -7.08 14.85 -11.87
N HIS A 622 -6.50 16.05 -11.92
CA HIS A 622 -5.22 16.31 -12.57
C HIS A 622 -4.10 16.59 -11.57
N ALA A 623 -4.42 16.85 -10.30
CA ALA A 623 -3.51 17.28 -9.26
C ALA A 623 -2.25 16.40 -9.11
N THR A 624 -1.09 17.05 -8.97
CA THR A 624 0.19 16.43 -8.58
C THR A 624 0.07 15.70 -7.24
N VAL A 625 -0.61 16.31 -6.28
CA VAL A 625 -0.92 15.73 -4.97
C VAL A 625 -2.42 15.78 -4.80
N PRO A 626 -3.13 14.71 -5.18
CA PRO A 626 -4.56 14.61 -5.01
C PRO A 626 -4.97 14.91 -3.55
N PRO A 627 -6.03 15.70 -3.32
CA PRO A 627 -6.46 16.07 -1.98
C PRO A 627 -6.67 14.86 -1.06
N HIS A 628 -7.21 13.74 -1.56
CA HIS A 628 -7.46 12.54 -0.76
C HIS A 628 -6.19 11.94 -0.15
N ILE A 629 -5.04 12.05 -0.83
CA ILE A 629 -3.75 11.60 -0.30
C ILE A 629 -3.28 12.53 0.81
N PHE A 630 -3.38 13.84 0.61
CA PHE A 630 -2.91 14.81 1.61
C PHE A 630 -3.84 14.92 2.82
N THR A 631 -5.15 14.66 2.67
CA THR A 631 -6.10 14.58 3.77
C THR A 631 -6.02 13.28 4.54
N GLN A 632 -5.36 12.25 3.99
CA GLN A 632 -5.14 11.00 4.72
C GLN A 632 -4.28 11.28 5.95
N ARG A 633 -4.85 11.03 7.14
CA ARG A 633 -4.30 11.49 8.42
C ARG A 633 -2.86 11.02 8.64
N SER A 634 -2.58 9.75 8.37
CA SER A 634 -1.23 9.19 8.52
C SER A 634 -0.22 9.80 7.55
N ILE A 635 -0.64 10.20 6.34
CA ILE A 635 0.22 10.88 5.37
C ILE A 635 0.49 12.32 5.80
N ALA A 636 -0.53 13.09 6.17
CA ALA A 636 -0.35 14.45 6.67
C ALA A 636 0.58 14.51 7.89
N ALA A 637 0.34 13.63 8.85
CA ALA A 637 1.15 13.49 10.07
C ALA A 637 2.60 13.08 9.76
N SER A 638 2.77 12.11 8.85
CA SER A 638 4.08 11.66 8.36
C SER A 638 4.82 12.75 7.61
N SER A 639 4.16 13.53 6.75
CA SER A 639 4.74 14.65 6.00
C SER A 639 5.27 15.73 6.94
N PHE A 640 4.46 16.10 7.94
CA PHE A 640 4.87 17.08 8.95
C PHE A 640 6.07 16.59 9.77
N SER A 641 6.05 15.33 10.19
CA SER A 641 7.18 14.74 10.90
C SER A 641 8.43 14.67 10.01
N MET A 642 8.30 14.24 8.76
CA MET A 642 9.40 14.18 7.78
C MET A 642 10.02 15.55 7.52
N PHE A 643 9.22 16.61 7.43
CA PHE A 643 9.71 17.99 7.34
C PHE A 643 10.58 18.37 8.54
N CYS A 644 10.11 18.11 9.76
CA CYS A 644 10.83 18.40 10.99
C CYS A 644 12.10 17.56 11.15
N THR A 645 12.03 16.26 10.81
CA THR A 645 13.16 15.34 10.80
C THR A 645 14.21 15.79 9.79
N GLY A 646 13.80 16.14 8.57
CA GLY A 646 14.70 16.66 7.53
C GLY A 646 15.38 17.96 7.94
N ALA A 647 14.64 18.87 8.57
CA ALA A 647 15.16 20.12 9.11
C ALA A 647 16.21 19.87 10.20
N THR A 648 15.87 19.06 11.21
CA THR A 648 16.77 18.66 12.29
C THR A 648 18.03 17.95 11.77
N MET A 649 17.83 17.06 10.79
CA MET A 649 18.89 16.29 10.13
C MET A 649 19.91 17.20 9.48
N MET A 650 19.46 18.13 8.63
CA MET A 650 20.37 19.03 7.94
C MET A 650 21.02 20.04 8.88
N THR A 651 20.30 20.61 9.84
CA THR A 651 20.90 21.50 10.83
C THR A 651 22.03 20.79 11.58
N THR A 652 21.80 19.58 12.08
CA THR A 652 22.83 18.85 12.81
C THR A 652 24.00 18.44 11.92
N LEU A 653 23.72 17.89 10.72
CA LEU A 653 24.77 17.45 9.79
C LEU A 653 25.64 18.59 9.25
N TYR A 654 25.14 19.83 9.21
CA TYR A 654 25.94 21.00 8.83
C TYR A 654 26.74 21.56 10.01
N TYR A 655 26.13 21.76 11.18
CA TYR A 655 26.78 22.49 12.28
C TYR A 655 27.64 21.61 13.20
N LEU A 656 27.38 20.31 13.29
CA LEU A 656 28.21 19.40 14.09
C LEU A 656 29.64 19.24 13.51
N PRO A 657 29.83 19.09 12.18
CA PRO A 657 31.17 19.14 11.60
C PRO A 657 31.88 20.47 11.81
N ILE A 658 31.16 21.58 11.68
CA ILE A 658 31.72 22.93 11.93
C ILE A 658 32.17 23.01 13.39
N TRP A 659 31.40 22.46 14.33
CA TRP A 659 31.80 22.38 15.72
C TRP A 659 33.10 21.60 15.92
N PHE A 660 33.25 20.42 15.31
CA PHE A 660 34.51 19.67 15.41
C PHE A 660 35.70 20.44 14.83
N GLN A 661 35.53 21.08 13.67
CA GLN A 661 36.61 21.83 13.03
C GLN A 661 36.99 23.07 13.83
N ALA A 662 36.00 23.90 14.20
CA ALA A 662 36.26 25.17 14.88
C ALA A 662 36.64 24.98 16.36
N ILE A 663 35.99 24.06 17.08
CA ILE A 663 36.17 23.90 18.53
C ILE A 663 37.23 22.86 18.87
N LYS A 664 37.34 21.77 18.09
CA LYS A 664 38.36 20.73 18.32
C LYS A 664 39.58 20.86 17.41
N GLY A 665 39.60 21.83 16.49
CA GLY A 665 40.75 22.11 15.64
C GLY A 665 41.11 20.94 14.71
N VAL A 666 40.15 20.07 14.38
CA VAL A 666 40.42 18.92 13.51
C VAL A 666 40.17 19.23 12.05
N SER A 667 40.84 18.50 11.16
CA SER A 667 40.62 18.61 9.71
C SER A 667 39.20 18.23 9.31
N ALA A 668 38.76 18.64 8.12
CA ALA A 668 37.47 18.26 7.56
C ALA A 668 37.28 16.72 7.48
N VAL A 669 38.33 15.99 7.13
CA VAL A 669 38.32 14.51 7.10
C VAL A 669 38.08 13.94 8.49
N GLN A 670 38.84 14.40 9.50
CA GLN A 670 38.67 13.94 10.88
C GLN A 670 37.32 14.35 11.47
N SER A 671 36.80 15.52 11.08
CA SER A 671 35.46 15.96 11.42
C SER A 671 34.40 15.02 10.85
N GLY A 672 34.54 14.58 9.60
CA GLY A 672 33.66 13.59 8.99
C GLY A 672 33.70 12.24 9.73
N ILE A 673 34.90 11.75 10.06
CA ILE A 673 35.09 10.51 10.84
C ILE A 673 34.39 10.62 12.21
N ARG A 674 34.41 11.80 12.84
CA ARG A 674 33.75 12.03 14.14
C ARG A 674 32.23 12.11 14.08
N LEU A 675 31.62 12.08 12.89
CA LEU A 675 30.16 11.91 12.72
C LEU A 675 29.72 10.44 12.68
N LEU A 676 30.67 9.49 12.60
CA LEU A 676 30.35 8.07 12.55
C LEU A 676 29.45 7.58 13.70
N PRO A 677 29.55 8.08 14.95
CA PRO A 677 28.61 7.69 15.99
C PRO A 677 27.15 7.95 15.62
N THR A 678 26.84 9.11 15.00
CA THR A 678 25.49 9.42 14.52
C THR A 678 25.08 8.45 13.42
N VAL A 679 25.95 8.25 12.45
CA VAL A 679 25.66 7.47 11.23
C VAL A 679 25.48 5.98 11.56
N VAL A 680 26.38 5.40 12.36
CA VAL A 680 26.30 3.99 12.79
C VAL A 680 25.04 3.77 13.63
N ALA A 681 24.74 4.67 14.57
CA ALA A 681 23.52 4.57 15.37
C ALA A 681 22.26 4.67 14.50
N GLN A 682 22.25 5.56 13.50
CA GLN A 682 21.16 5.67 12.52
C GLN A 682 20.94 4.38 11.73
N VAL A 683 22.02 3.76 11.24
CA VAL A 683 21.93 2.48 10.51
C VAL A 683 21.36 1.39 11.41
N ILE A 684 21.92 1.22 12.62
CA ILE A 684 21.46 0.21 13.59
C ILE A 684 19.98 0.41 13.89
N ALA A 685 19.56 1.65 14.18
CA ALA A 685 18.18 1.94 14.53
C ALA A 685 17.20 1.72 13.37
N SER A 686 17.63 1.96 12.13
CA SER A 686 16.84 1.66 10.94
C SER A 686 16.55 0.16 10.83
N PHE A 687 17.53 -0.71 11.12
CA PHE A 687 17.32 -2.16 11.16
C PHE A 687 16.52 -2.62 12.39
N VAL A 688 16.75 -2.03 13.57
CA VAL A 688 16.00 -2.37 14.79
C VAL A 688 14.52 -2.04 14.62
N SER A 689 14.20 -0.85 14.11
CA SER A 689 12.81 -0.49 13.80
C SER A 689 12.26 -1.35 12.67
N ALA A 690 13.04 -1.69 11.64
CA ALA A 690 12.58 -2.55 10.57
C ALA A 690 12.20 -3.96 11.02
N GLY A 691 13.10 -4.63 11.76
CA GLY A 691 12.85 -5.94 12.33
C GLY A 691 11.74 -5.89 13.38
N GLY A 692 11.73 -4.86 14.21
CA GLY A 692 10.69 -4.64 15.22
C GLY A 692 9.29 -4.50 14.59
N VAL A 693 9.13 -3.67 13.55
CA VAL A 693 7.86 -3.52 12.82
C VAL A 693 7.49 -4.83 12.11
N GLN A 694 8.46 -5.53 11.52
CA GLN A 694 8.21 -6.84 10.90
C GLN A 694 7.75 -7.90 11.90
N ILE A 695 8.22 -7.87 13.15
CA ILE A 695 7.85 -8.83 14.19
C ILE A 695 6.54 -8.42 14.88
N ILE A 696 6.38 -7.16 15.23
CA ILE A 696 5.22 -6.66 16.00
C ILE A 696 4.02 -6.40 15.09
N GLY A 697 4.26 -6.01 13.83
CA GLY A 697 3.25 -5.60 12.88
C GLY A 697 2.83 -4.13 13.00
N GLN A 698 3.04 -3.47 14.14
CA GLN A 698 2.65 -2.08 14.37
C GLN A 698 3.84 -1.13 14.13
N TYR A 699 3.66 -0.10 13.31
CA TYR A 699 4.72 0.90 13.04
C TYR A 699 4.67 2.10 13.99
N MET A 700 3.50 2.44 14.53
CA MET A 700 3.29 3.66 15.33
C MET A 700 4.12 3.70 16.64
N PRO A 701 4.25 2.62 17.44
CA PRO A 701 5.10 2.62 18.63
C PRO A 701 6.55 3.01 18.35
N PHE A 702 7.10 2.53 17.23
CA PHE A 702 8.46 2.86 16.81
C PHE A 702 8.57 4.33 16.46
N MET A 703 7.57 4.92 15.81
CA MET A 703 7.56 6.35 15.50
C MET A 703 7.61 7.22 16.76
N LEU A 704 6.83 6.89 17.79
CA LEU A 704 6.83 7.59 19.07
C LEU A 704 8.17 7.47 19.77
N VAL A 705 8.66 6.24 19.96
CA VAL A 705 9.94 5.98 20.64
C VAL A 705 11.10 6.62 19.88
N GLY A 706 11.11 6.52 18.56
CA GLY A 706 12.13 7.11 17.69
C GLY A 706 12.19 8.64 17.82
N ASN A 707 11.05 9.33 17.75
CA ASN A 707 11.04 10.78 17.94
C ASN A 707 11.43 11.18 19.37
N ALA A 708 10.99 10.44 20.40
CA ALA A 708 11.39 10.73 21.79
C ALA A 708 12.92 10.63 21.96
N ILE A 709 13.53 9.57 21.43
CA ILE A 709 15.00 9.39 21.43
C ILE A 709 15.69 10.51 20.62
N MET A 710 15.11 10.92 19.49
CA MET A 710 15.63 12.04 18.71
C MET A 710 15.59 13.38 19.48
N CYS A 711 14.51 13.65 20.20
CA CYS A 711 14.39 14.82 21.09
C CYS A 711 15.48 14.80 22.17
N VAL A 712 15.69 13.65 22.82
CA VAL A 712 16.76 13.51 23.82
C VAL A 712 18.13 13.73 23.19
N GLY A 713 18.42 13.10 22.05
CA GLY A 713 19.71 13.23 21.36
C GLY A 713 20.01 14.66 20.90
N THR A 714 19.03 15.32 20.27
CA THR A 714 19.16 16.74 19.91
C THR A 714 19.33 17.64 21.13
N GLY A 715 18.64 17.33 22.24
CA GLY A 715 18.82 18.02 23.52
C GLY A 715 20.23 17.88 24.08
N LEU A 716 20.79 16.68 24.04
CA LEU A 716 22.16 16.41 24.46
C LEU A 716 23.19 17.17 23.59
N LEU A 717 22.98 17.28 22.29
CA LEU A 717 23.85 18.07 21.40
C LEU A 717 23.86 19.56 21.79
N THR A 718 22.79 20.08 22.39
CA THR A 718 22.80 21.45 22.93
C THR A 718 23.71 21.63 24.15
N LEU A 719 24.22 20.55 24.76
CA LEU A 719 25.11 20.59 25.93
C LEU A 719 26.59 20.67 25.55
N LEU A 720 26.93 20.64 24.25
CA LEU A 720 28.31 20.74 23.78
C LEU A 720 29.00 22.03 24.28
N LYS A 721 30.17 21.85 24.87
CA LYS A 721 31.06 22.90 25.41
C LYS A 721 32.44 22.76 24.78
N VAL A 722 33.23 23.83 24.84
CA VAL A 722 34.61 23.85 24.31
C VAL A 722 35.44 22.65 24.80
N HIS A 723 35.31 22.31 26.09
CA HIS A 723 36.06 21.22 26.73
C HIS A 723 35.33 19.87 26.77
N THR A 724 34.23 19.68 26.03
CA THR A 724 33.51 18.39 26.00
C THR A 724 34.44 17.25 25.57
N SER A 725 34.48 16.19 26.36
CA SER A 725 35.30 15.00 26.15
C SER A 725 34.80 14.15 24.98
N SER A 726 35.62 13.20 24.50
CA SER A 726 35.22 12.26 23.45
C SER A 726 34.03 11.38 23.83
N GLY A 727 34.03 10.84 25.05
CA GLY A 727 32.92 10.02 25.53
C GLY A 727 31.59 10.76 25.51
N GLU A 728 31.58 12.05 25.89
CA GLU A 728 30.37 12.87 25.90
C GLU A 728 29.83 13.14 24.49
N TRP A 729 30.64 13.67 23.56
CA TRP A 729 30.12 14.00 22.23
C TRP A 729 29.79 12.75 21.40
N ILE A 730 30.42 11.59 21.67
CA ILE A 730 30.01 10.30 21.12
C ILE A 730 28.66 9.90 21.71
N GLY A 731 28.53 9.96 23.05
CA GLY A 731 27.32 9.61 23.78
C GLY A 731 26.11 10.48 23.42
N TYR A 732 26.31 11.73 23.01
CA TYR A 732 25.22 12.62 22.56
C TYR A 732 24.74 12.29 21.15
N GLN A 733 25.66 11.89 20.26
CA GLN A 733 25.36 11.53 18.87
C GLN A 733 24.59 10.21 18.74
N ILE A 734 24.87 9.23 19.59
CA ILE A 734 24.23 7.91 19.53
C ILE A 734 22.69 8.00 19.64
N PRO A 735 22.08 8.60 20.68
CA PRO A 735 20.62 8.72 20.77
C PRO A 735 20.06 9.59 19.65
N TYR A 736 20.78 10.63 19.22
CA TYR A 736 20.36 11.44 18.08
C TYR A 736 20.26 10.61 16.79
N GLY A 737 21.35 9.91 16.44
CA GLY A 737 21.39 9.02 15.28
C GLY A 737 20.36 7.91 15.36
N PHE A 738 20.18 7.32 16.55
CA PHE A 738 19.20 6.26 16.75
C PHE A 738 17.77 6.75 16.49
N GLY A 739 17.39 7.90 17.04
CA GLY A 739 16.09 8.51 16.78
C GLY A 739 15.91 8.90 15.31
N LEU A 740 16.95 9.47 14.68
CA LEU A 740 16.95 9.82 13.27
C LEU A 740 16.71 8.59 12.36
N GLY A 741 17.34 7.46 12.66
CA GLY A 741 17.18 6.23 11.86
C GLY A 741 15.74 5.70 11.85
N ILE A 742 15.08 5.73 13.01
CA ILE A 742 13.69 5.29 13.12
C ILE A 742 12.74 6.26 12.41
N THR A 743 12.91 7.56 12.65
CA THR A 743 12.00 8.60 12.17
C THR A 743 12.07 8.84 10.67
N LEU A 744 13.17 8.48 10.01
CA LEU A 744 13.27 8.48 8.55
C LEU A 744 12.54 7.30 7.89
N GLN A 745 12.49 6.15 8.58
CA GLN A 745 12.05 4.90 7.98
C GLN A 745 10.54 4.66 8.16
N ILE A 746 10.01 4.93 9.35
CA ILE A 746 8.61 4.61 9.68
C ILE A 746 7.58 5.36 8.81
N PRO A 747 7.74 6.67 8.50
CA PRO A 747 6.82 7.38 7.61
C PRO A 747 6.66 6.72 6.24
N LEU A 748 7.77 6.24 5.65
CA LEU A 748 7.74 5.56 4.35
C LEU A 748 6.94 4.26 4.44
N VAL A 749 7.10 3.48 5.52
CA VAL A 749 6.32 2.27 5.78
C VAL A 749 4.84 2.58 5.97
N ALA A 750 4.53 3.63 6.73
CA ALA A 750 3.16 4.08 6.96
C ALA A 750 2.48 4.42 5.63
N SER A 751 3.17 5.13 4.72
CA SER A 751 2.60 5.46 3.40
C SER A 751 2.24 4.24 2.56
N GLN A 752 3.04 3.17 2.64
CA GLN A 752 2.79 1.90 1.95
C GLN A 752 1.68 1.07 2.61
N THR A 753 1.33 1.38 3.87
CA THR A 753 0.33 0.64 4.64
C THR A 753 -1.07 1.28 4.52
N VAL A 754 -1.12 2.62 4.43
CA VAL A 754 -2.36 3.40 4.51
C VAL A 754 -2.89 3.90 3.17
N LEU A 755 -2.10 3.77 2.10
CA LEU A 755 -2.49 4.19 0.74
C LEU A 755 -2.71 2.99 -0.17
N PRO A 756 -3.61 3.12 -1.17
CA PRO A 756 -3.70 2.15 -2.25
C PRO A 756 -2.41 2.12 -3.08
N LEU A 757 -2.11 0.95 -3.66
CA LEU A 757 -0.84 0.70 -4.35
C LEU A 757 -0.55 1.72 -5.47
N GLU A 758 -1.60 2.20 -6.13
CA GLU A 758 -1.53 3.24 -7.16
C GLU A 758 -1.11 4.62 -6.64
N ASP A 759 -1.43 4.93 -5.38
CA ASP A 759 -1.15 6.19 -4.71
C ASP A 759 0.16 6.17 -3.91
N VAL A 760 0.68 4.98 -3.57
CA VAL A 760 1.96 4.81 -2.84
C VAL A 760 3.11 5.62 -3.47
N PRO A 761 3.32 5.64 -4.81
CA PRO A 761 4.36 6.49 -5.43
C PRO A 761 4.20 7.97 -5.13
N THR A 762 2.96 8.49 -5.18
CA THR A 762 2.66 9.90 -4.93
C THR A 762 2.85 10.21 -3.44
N GLY A 763 2.27 9.41 -2.54
CA GLY A 763 2.43 9.58 -1.09
C GLY A 763 3.89 9.50 -0.63
N THR A 764 4.65 8.53 -1.12
CA THR A 764 6.09 8.40 -0.85
C THR A 764 6.86 9.66 -1.28
N SER A 765 6.54 10.18 -2.47
CA SER A 765 7.21 11.37 -3.01
C SER A 765 6.88 12.62 -2.19
N VAL A 766 5.66 12.73 -1.66
CA VAL A 766 5.28 13.80 -0.72
C VAL A 766 6.12 13.75 0.55
N LEU A 767 6.31 12.57 1.14
CA LEU A 767 7.13 12.42 2.35
C LEU A 767 8.59 12.82 2.13
N ILE A 768 9.20 12.34 1.04
CA ILE A 768 10.58 12.69 0.67
C ILE A 768 10.70 14.19 0.36
N PHE A 769 9.71 14.75 -0.35
CA PHE A 769 9.66 16.19 -0.64
C PHE A 769 9.65 17.02 0.64
N CYS A 770 8.78 16.69 1.60
CA CYS A 770 8.71 17.38 2.88
C CYS A 770 10.03 17.30 3.64
N GLN A 771 10.68 16.14 3.68
CA GLN A 771 12.00 15.96 4.29
C GLN A 771 13.07 16.86 3.63
N LEU A 772 13.15 16.85 2.30
CA LEU A 772 14.13 17.65 1.57
C LEU A 772 13.88 19.16 1.74
N LEU A 773 12.61 19.58 1.72
CA LEU A 773 12.21 20.96 1.90
C LEU A 773 12.56 21.47 3.30
N GLY A 774 12.21 20.70 4.33
CA GLY A 774 12.54 21.04 5.72
C GLY A 774 14.05 21.17 5.92
N GLY A 775 14.81 20.22 5.37
CA GLY A 775 16.26 20.28 5.37
C GLY A 775 16.81 21.55 4.71
N ALA A 776 16.35 21.87 3.49
CA ALA A 776 16.85 23.01 2.73
C ALA A 776 16.54 24.36 3.39
N ILE A 777 15.36 24.51 3.99
CA ILE A 777 14.97 25.74 4.70
C ILE A 777 15.85 25.93 5.94
N PHE A 778 15.99 24.89 6.76
CA PHE A 778 16.61 25.03 8.09
C PHE A 778 18.13 25.02 8.10
N VAL A 779 18.80 24.64 7.00
CA VAL A 779 20.22 24.97 6.79
C VAL A 779 20.41 26.48 6.79
N SER A 780 19.58 27.20 6.06
CA SER A 780 19.67 28.66 5.92
C SER A 780 19.26 29.37 7.21
N VAL A 781 18.21 28.89 7.89
CA VAL A 781 17.83 29.39 9.22
C VAL A 781 18.98 29.20 10.22
N GLY A 782 19.56 28.00 10.27
CA GLY A 782 20.73 27.72 11.12
C GLY A 782 21.91 28.63 10.82
N GLN A 783 22.13 28.98 9.55
CA GLN A 783 23.27 29.80 9.13
C GLN A 783 23.11 31.22 9.63
N ASN A 784 21.88 31.75 9.53
CA ASN A 784 21.55 33.09 10.03
C ASN A 784 21.62 33.14 11.56
N LEU A 785 21.07 32.13 12.25
CA LEU A 785 21.17 32.03 13.72
C LEU A 785 22.63 32.01 14.17
N PHE A 786 23.44 31.15 13.55
CA PHE A 786 24.87 31.04 13.87
C PHE A 786 25.61 32.35 13.58
N THR A 787 25.46 32.91 12.38
CA THR A 787 26.21 34.11 11.95
C THR A 787 25.84 35.34 12.78
N ASN A 788 24.54 35.59 12.99
CA ASN A 788 24.08 36.75 13.75
C ASN A 788 24.53 36.66 15.21
N GLU A 789 24.43 35.47 15.80
CA GLU A 789 24.84 35.27 17.18
C GLU A 789 26.36 35.32 17.32
N LEU A 790 27.11 34.83 16.34
CA LEU A 790 28.56 34.91 16.31
C LEU A 790 29.03 36.36 16.26
N VAL A 791 28.47 37.15 15.35
CA VAL A 791 28.75 38.59 15.23
C VAL A 791 28.43 39.30 16.54
N ARG A 792 27.24 39.07 17.11
CA ARG A 792 26.81 39.67 18.38
C ARG A 792 27.73 39.34 19.54
N ARG A 793 28.24 38.11 19.61
CA ARG A 793 29.11 37.65 20.72
C ARG A 793 30.57 38.01 20.53
N ILE A 794 31.05 38.16 19.30
CA ILE A 794 32.43 38.56 19.02
C ILE A 794 32.59 40.08 19.08
N SER A 795 31.56 40.86 18.72
CA SER A 795 31.63 42.33 18.72
C SER A 795 31.92 42.94 20.10
N VAL A 796 31.75 42.18 21.18
CA VAL A 796 32.06 42.60 22.55
C VAL A 796 33.46 42.21 23.02
N ILE A 797 34.22 41.43 22.23
CA ILE A 797 35.57 40.99 22.55
C ILE A 797 36.57 42.06 22.06
N PRO A 798 37.33 42.72 22.96
CA PRO A 798 38.30 43.74 22.56
C PRO A 798 39.39 43.16 21.66
N GLY A 799 39.71 43.86 20.57
CA GLY A 799 40.81 43.50 19.66
C GLY A 799 40.47 42.50 18.55
N VAL A 800 39.20 42.11 18.38
CA VAL A 800 38.75 41.27 17.26
C VAL A 800 37.89 42.12 16.31
N ASP A 801 38.36 42.30 15.07
CA ASP A 801 37.60 43.03 14.05
C ASP A 801 36.56 42.12 13.39
N VAL A 802 35.28 42.48 13.56
CA VAL A 802 34.13 41.77 13.01
C VAL A 802 34.11 41.83 11.47
N PHE A 803 34.81 42.80 10.86
CA PHE A 803 34.85 42.97 9.41
C PHE A 803 35.68 41.88 8.70
N ASN A 804 36.81 41.45 9.28
CA ASN A 804 37.63 40.36 8.74
C ASN A 804 36.93 38.99 8.80
N LEU A 805 35.99 38.86 9.74
CA LEU A 805 35.19 37.67 10.01
C LEU A 805 34.29 37.27 8.82
N GLN A 806 33.84 38.24 8.03
CA GLN A 806 32.99 38.02 6.86
C GLN A 806 33.78 37.65 5.60
N GLN A 807 35.07 37.97 5.51
CA GLN A 807 35.90 37.72 4.32
C GLN A 807 36.75 36.45 4.41
N GLU A 808 37.30 36.11 5.58
CA GLU A 808 38.26 34.99 5.71
C GLU A 808 37.63 33.64 6.07
N GLY A 809 36.36 33.64 6.48
CA GLY A 809 35.59 32.46 6.84
C GLY A 809 35.72 32.07 8.31
N ALA A 810 34.65 31.49 8.85
CA ALA A 810 34.45 31.34 10.29
C ALA A 810 35.45 30.39 10.98
N THR A 811 36.23 29.59 10.25
CA THR A 811 37.22 28.67 10.84
C THR A 811 38.62 29.27 10.96
N ARG A 812 38.93 30.36 10.25
CA ARG A 812 40.26 31.01 10.25
C ARG A 812 40.37 32.20 11.20
N ILE A 813 39.27 32.57 11.87
CA ILE A 813 39.20 33.67 12.84
C ILE A 813 40.22 33.50 13.98
N LEU A 814 40.64 32.26 14.25
CA LEU A 814 41.57 31.95 15.33
C LEU A 814 43.03 32.20 14.95
N ASP A 815 43.34 32.36 13.67
CA ASP A 815 44.71 32.54 13.19
C ASP A 815 45.21 33.95 13.54
N GLY A 816 46.41 34.04 14.11
CA GLY A 816 47.02 35.33 14.51
C GLY A 816 46.51 35.94 15.83
N LEU A 817 45.47 35.37 16.47
CA LEU A 817 44.99 35.84 17.77
C LEU A 817 45.86 35.36 18.96
N SER A 818 45.92 36.16 20.03
CA SER A 818 46.55 35.76 21.30
C SER A 818 45.78 34.64 21.99
N GLU A 819 46.45 33.79 22.77
CA GLU A 819 45.86 32.61 23.42
C GLU A 819 44.72 32.92 24.41
N SER A 820 44.69 34.12 24.99
CA SER A 820 43.58 34.59 25.83
C SER A 820 42.36 34.95 24.97
N THR A 821 42.57 35.67 23.87
CA THR A 821 41.52 36.08 22.94
C THR A 821 40.92 34.88 22.21
N LYS A 822 41.76 33.93 21.77
CA LYS A 822 41.32 32.66 21.16
C LYS A 822 40.34 31.91 22.06
N ARG A 823 40.61 31.81 23.37
CA ARG A 823 39.70 31.14 24.32
C ARG A 823 38.35 31.84 24.41
N LEU A 824 38.32 33.16 24.48
CA LEU A 824 37.07 33.94 24.50
C LEU A 824 36.28 33.76 23.20
N VAL A 825 36.96 33.82 22.05
CA VAL A 825 36.35 33.59 20.73
C VAL A 825 35.79 32.19 20.62
N LEU A 826 36.49 31.14 21.05
CA LEU A 826 36.00 29.76 21.05
C LEU A 826 34.74 29.58 21.90
N VAL A 827 34.65 30.25 23.05
CA VAL A 827 33.45 30.22 23.91
C VAL A 827 32.27 30.92 23.22
N ALA A 828 32.50 32.10 22.62
CA ALA A 828 31.51 32.81 21.82
C ALA A 828 31.03 31.97 20.63
N TYR A 829 31.97 31.32 19.93
CA TYR A 829 31.71 30.46 18.78
C TYR A 829 30.87 29.25 19.14
N ASN A 830 31.27 28.52 20.19
CA ASN A 830 30.52 27.38 20.72
C ASN A 830 29.08 27.80 21.10
N SER A 831 28.94 28.93 21.79
CA SER A 831 27.62 29.43 22.19
C SER A 831 26.74 29.83 21.01
N SER A 832 27.34 30.29 19.91
CA SER A 832 26.64 30.61 18.66
C SER A 832 26.20 29.34 17.93
N LEU A 833 27.08 28.33 17.82
CA LEU A 833 26.72 27.03 17.25
C LEU A 833 25.62 26.32 18.04
N ARG A 834 25.60 26.47 19.37
CA ARG A 834 24.53 25.92 20.22
C ARG A 834 23.15 26.47 19.87
N GLN A 835 23.02 27.67 19.30
CA GLN A 835 21.73 28.18 18.82
C GLN A 835 21.21 27.37 17.63
N ALA A 836 22.11 26.92 16.74
CA ALA A 836 21.73 26.03 15.65
C ALA A 836 21.29 24.65 16.19
N PHE A 837 21.99 24.09 17.18
CA PHE A 837 21.55 22.83 17.81
C PHE A 837 20.23 22.99 18.57
N LEU A 838 20.00 24.13 19.22
CA LEU A 838 18.73 24.44 19.88
C LEU A 838 17.57 24.50 18.86
N CYS A 839 17.81 25.08 17.68
CA CYS A 839 16.86 25.04 16.58
C CYS A 839 16.51 23.59 16.20
N GLY A 840 17.51 22.71 16.08
CA GLY A 840 17.31 21.28 15.87
C GLY A 840 16.47 20.61 16.96
N LEU A 841 16.70 20.94 18.24
CA LEU A 841 15.89 20.44 19.36
C LEU A 841 14.43 20.90 19.26
N ILE A 842 14.19 22.18 18.97
CA ILE A 842 12.83 22.71 18.85
C ILE A 842 12.08 21.96 17.73
N LEU A 843 12.74 21.73 16.60
CA LEU A 843 12.15 21.04 15.46
C LEU A 843 11.90 19.56 15.73
N SER A 844 12.80 18.87 16.44
CA SER A 844 12.55 17.48 16.83
C SER A 844 11.36 17.38 17.78
N CYS A 845 11.23 18.28 18.75
CA CYS A 845 10.08 18.36 19.65
C CYS A 845 8.77 18.67 18.92
N ILE A 846 8.78 19.62 17.99
CA ILE A 846 7.60 19.92 17.16
C ILE A 846 7.25 18.71 16.27
N GLY A 847 8.25 18.06 15.67
CA GLY A 847 8.08 16.86 14.86
C GLY A 847 7.43 15.69 15.59
N TYR A 848 7.59 15.63 16.93
CA TYR A 848 6.91 14.67 17.80
C TYR A 848 5.38 14.75 17.70
N LEU A 849 4.82 15.94 17.45
CA LEU A 849 3.37 16.11 17.24
C LEU A 849 2.89 15.32 16.03
N GLY A 850 3.68 15.30 14.95
CA GLY A 850 3.40 14.47 13.77
C GLY A 850 3.39 12.98 14.10
N ALA A 851 4.28 12.52 14.98
CA ALA A 851 4.28 11.13 15.44
C ALA A 851 3.00 10.78 16.23
N VAL A 852 2.57 11.67 17.13
CA VAL A 852 1.37 11.47 17.97
C VAL A 852 0.08 11.49 17.14
N CYS A 853 0.03 12.28 16.07
CA CYS A 853 -1.14 12.38 15.20
C CYS A 853 -1.31 11.20 14.24
N MET A 854 -0.33 10.30 14.12
CA MET A 854 -0.37 9.17 13.18
C MET A 854 -1.37 8.08 13.62
N GLU A 855 -2.00 7.38 12.67
CA GLU A 855 -2.95 6.30 13.00
C GLU A 855 -2.22 5.02 13.45
N TRP A 856 -2.88 4.26 14.33
CA TRP A 856 -2.44 2.94 14.76
C TRP A 856 -2.87 1.88 13.74
N ARG A 857 -2.06 1.69 12.69
CA ARG A 857 -2.28 0.67 11.67
C ARG A 857 -1.17 -0.38 11.70
N SER A 858 -1.54 -1.61 11.35
CA SER A 858 -0.65 -2.75 11.29
C SER A 858 -0.22 -3.03 9.85
N ILE A 859 1.07 -3.31 9.63
CA ILE A 859 1.59 -3.91 8.39
C ILE A 859 1.21 -5.39 8.29
N LYS A 860 0.92 -6.04 9.42
CA LYS A 860 0.37 -7.39 9.45
C LYS A 860 -1.14 -7.28 9.38
N GLN A 861 -1.74 -7.74 8.29
CA GLN A 861 -3.18 -7.78 8.16
C GLN A 861 -3.80 -8.43 9.40
N ASN A 862 -4.83 -7.81 9.97
CA ASN A 862 -5.64 -8.44 11.02
C ASN A 862 -6.30 -9.68 10.40
N LYS A 863 -5.71 -10.85 10.60
CA LYS A 863 -6.54 -12.06 10.71
C LYS A 863 -7.52 -11.78 11.85
N PRO A 864 -8.82 -12.02 11.68
CA PRO A 864 -9.73 -12.05 12.83
C PRO A 864 -9.09 -12.95 13.87
N LYS A 865 -8.90 -12.44 15.09
CA LYS A 865 -8.60 -13.32 16.22
C LYS A 865 -9.78 -14.28 16.32
N GLU A 866 -9.57 -15.55 16.01
CA GLU A 866 -10.45 -16.60 16.48
C GLU A 866 -10.45 -16.49 18.00
N GLU A 867 -11.61 -16.11 18.56
CA GLU A 867 -11.86 -16.32 19.97
C GLU A 867 -11.67 -17.81 20.23
N THR A 868 -10.64 -18.13 21.01
CA THR A 868 -10.49 -19.45 21.61
C THR A 868 -11.83 -19.80 22.26
N PRO A 869 -12.46 -20.94 21.97
CA PRO A 869 -13.61 -21.39 22.74
C PRO A 869 -13.17 -21.40 24.19
N GLY A 870 -13.82 -20.58 25.02
CA GLY A 870 -13.54 -20.52 26.44
C GLY A 870 -13.56 -21.94 26.99
N THR A 871 -12.47 -22.31 27.65
CA THR A 871 -12.44 -23.45 28.55
C THR A 871 -13.62 -23.28 29.49
N GLU A 872 -14.59 -24.18 29.43
CA GLU A 872 -15.65 -24.29 30.42
C GLU A 872 -14.96 -24.50 31.78
N SER A 873 -14.79 -23.43 32.54
CA SER A 873 -14.65 -23.52 33.99
C SER A 873 -16.05 -23.79 34.53
N THR A 874 -16.29 -25.06 34.84
CA THR A 874 -17.42 -25.56 35.61
C THR A 874 -17.39 -24.89 36.99
N GLU A 875 -17.96 -23.69 37.11
CA GLU A 875 -18.34 -23.14 38.41
C GLU A 875 -19.81 -23.46 38.66
N THR A 876 -19.99 -24.57 39.35
CA THR A 876 -21.20 -24.96 40.07
C THR A 876 -21.65 -23.77 40.92
N LYS A 877 -22.80 -23.19 40.60
CA LYS A 877 -23.54 -22.31 41.52
C LYS A 877 -24.03 -23.14 42.70
N GLU A 878 -23.25 -23.20 43.76
CA GLU A 878 -23.79 -23.40 45.10
C GLU A 878 -24.08 -22.03 45.73
N THR A 879 -25.38 -21.80 45.91
CA THR A 879 -26.00 -20.79 46.75
C THR A 879 -25.43 -20.81 48.18
N ALA A 880 -24.99 -19.66 48.67
CA ALA A 880 -25.03 -19.33 50.09
C ALA A 880 -25.21 -17.81 50.23
N GLY A 881 -26.42 -17.42 50.62
CA GLY A 881 -26.75 -16.04 51.00
C GLY A 881 -26.23 -15.70 52.39
N GLU A 882 -26.05 -14.41 52.63
CA GLU A 882 -25.80 -13.85 53.95
C GLU A 882 -26.91 -14.22 54.95
N PRO A 883 -26.59 -14.44 56.23
CA PRO A 883 -27.55 -14.79 57.27
C PRO A 883 -28.17 -13.55 57.91
N VAL A 884 -29.49 -13.61 58.12
CA VAL A 884 -30.22 -12.76 59.08
C VAL A 884 -30.62 -13.62 60.27
N ALA A 885 -30.12 -13.21 61.44
CA ALA A 885 -30.64 -13.34 62.81
C ALA A 885 -31.20 -14.70 63.32
N GLU A 886 -30.48 -15.22 64.31
CA GLU A 886 -30.93 -15.66 65.65
C GLU A 886 -32.08 -16.67 65.86
N ASN A 887 -31.68 -17.70 66.62
CA ASN A 887 -32.39 -18.37 67.71
C ASN A 887 -33.62 -19.23 67.38
N ALA A 888 -33.47 -20.55 67.47
CA ALA A 888 -33.71 -21.26 68.74
C ALA A 888 -33.75 -22.79 68.55
N ASN A 889 -32.83 -23.45 69.24
CA ASN A 889 -33.03 -24.65 70.05
C ASN A 889 -33.73 -25.91 69.51
N THR A 890 -32.94 -26.98 69.70
CA THR A 890 -33.25 -28.25 70.36
C THR A 890 -33.65 -29.46 69.53
N ASN A 891 -32.66 -30.38 69.53
CA ASN A 891 -32.78 -31.77 69.97
C ASN A 891 -33.52 -32.76 69.08
N GLY A 892 -32.82 -33.85 68.77
CA GLY A 892 -33.45 -35.17 68.85
C GLY A 892 -32.99 -36.17 67.80
N ASN A 893 -31.82 -36.74 68.05
CA ASN A 893 -31.58 -38.19 68.06
C ASN A 893 -32.25 -39.10 67.00
N SER A 894 -31.34 -39.72 66.23
CA SER A 894 -31.13 -41.17 66.10
C SER A 894 -32.16 -42.05 65.35
N ARG A 895 -31.58 -42.74 64.35
CA ARG A 895 -31.73 -44.16 63.97
C ARG A 895 -33.10 -44.62 63.46
N ALA A 896 -33.12 -45.01 62.18
CA ALA A 896 -33.10 -46.42 61.78
C ALA A 896 -32.44 -46.55 60.41
#